data_AF-A0A7J2JZZ7-F1
#
_entry.id   AF-A0A7J2JZZ7-F1
#
_cell.length_a   1.000
_cell.length_b   1.000
_cell.length_c   1.000
_cell.angle_alpha   90.00
_cell.angle_beta   90.00
_cell.angle_gamma   90.00
#
_symmetry.space_group_name_H-M   'P 1'
#
loop_
_entity.id
_entity.type
_entity.pdbx_description
1 polymer ?
#
loop_
_entity_poly.entity_id
_entity_poly.type
_entity_poly.pdbx_seq_one_letter_code
_entity_poly.pdbx_strand_id
1 'polypeptide(L)'
;DYYYAGLDGTWDDDGDGYYGERPENSGAGVDEADWLAEVWVGRLPVRTAGQASAFVGKLEDYLSGLREREKPMLLLGAHLYDSDPDDYTDGAWLCEKVAEFYPPEVTKRRLYENEGNLTYGNVVNEINTWDPEFVCSASHGSPGGLWLYWTDETFADRYTPDYVANTGLVWYAMACLSGAFDIDEDSKGTCFSEAMARDADGSSVAHAGATRVTWGYISEWFLYGLAGMQGWLFWYFLSRAGPEGPGEALYTADAQYYFIWQPYVENREVDRKVLFTEMLSGDPALPTARGSATYYGPPERQIGEEVDVEGWGFAPNAGISIYLERFHWDTYEHERIFVGEDATDAEGHFYTTFTVPEQVELGVWYDIMVADEKGNYIYAGSIYMKESQLILKPDRGHGSFLVNATGLGFAPNSAVDLYMVNILLAEFNTDDDGRFTGFFIVPSANPGAYEVRAVDEYGHEATRTLYVIDVTPLSVLIDVGSIHFRGERAEFYILTLYNGTRVDAEITSAKLYRGGQFLADLTGSVGRVALGLYRVTYTIPSDAPTGTYTLVAEAHYTDDFVDSRGAGLRSFLVSPTFQRWNITLEDIRGDVATIKTDVYEIEMDLDELREMLEDVNATLVEVRGDVAVIKANLTYISAKLDVLNATLVTLIEDSKGEVLAAIDTAVGTIRADLGAVLELLDAIKSTLGEVAEDVEAIRVTIEGWTGATATVAGRSLLVLTTSELVEGPEVLDSAILRLRVAGPPGTSGEVVLVVQKAILRALGASIEDVVALVDKVPVELSWSDEGTYYVLRLSYTHPADEVVIHLRGRLDDDGDGLANWEEFARGLDAQSPDTDGDLWPDGTDPWPKDPTMPNVPVGVSAGAVATSLALFIKRRRG
;
A
#
# COMPACT_ATOMS: atom_id res chain seq x y z
N ASP A 1 40.23 18.89 14.43
CA ASP A 1 39.23 18.63 15.48
C ASP A 1 39.21 17.17 15.91
N TYR A 2 39.52 16.21 15.04
CA TYR A 2 39.68 14.78 15.38
C TYR A 2 40.58 14.48 16.59
N TYR A 3 41.74 15.15 16.71
CA TYR A 3 42.60 15.05 17.92
C TYR A 3 41.86 15.38 19.24
N TYR A 4 40.89 16.31 19.20
CA TYR A 4 40.09 16.67 20.38
C TYR A 4 38.88 15.75 20.58
N ALA A 5 38.56 14.93 19.57
CA ALA A 5 37.45 13.99 19.57
C ALA A 5 37.86 12.65 20.22
N GLY A 6 39.10 12.19 19.95
CA GLY A 6 39.74 11.09 20.66
C GLY A 6 40.25 11.53 22.03
N LEU A 7 39.66 10.99 23.10
CA LEU A 7 40.01 11.30 24.49
C LEU A 7 40.93 10.26 25.12
N ASP A 8 41.16 9.14 24.43
CA ASP A 8 42.19 8.18 24.75
C ASP A 8 43.44 8.34 23.84
N GLY A 9 44.57 7.86 24.33
CA GLY A 9 45.86 8.05 23.64
C GLY A 9 46.45 9.45 23.75
N THR A 10 47.60 9.62 23.11
CA THR A 10 48.31 10.93 23.04
C THR A 10 48.35 11.49 21.63
N TRP A 11 47.98 10.68 20.64
CA TRP A 11 48.21 10.92 19.22
C TRP A 11 49.68 11.15 18.85
N ASP A 12 50.63 10.94 19.76
CA ASP A 12 52.07 11.21 19.63
C ASP A 12 52.81 10.14 20.46
N ASP A 13 52.58 8.88 20.07
CA ASP A 13 52.96 7.71 20.87
C ASP A 13 54.48 7.52 20.95
N ASP A 14 55.23 8.11 20.01
CA ASP A 14 56.69 8.13 20.02
C ASP A 14 57.29 9.41 20.64
N GLY A 15 56.47 10.44 20.89
CA GLY A 15 56.83 11.68 21.59
C GLY A 15 57.70 12.63 20.75
N ASP A 16 57.61 12.57 19.43
CA ASP A 16 58.37 13.42 18.51
C ASP A 16 57.67 14.75 18.17
N GLY A 17 56.40 14.89 18.55
CA GLY A 17 55.58 16.08 18.38
C GLY A 17 54.89 16.20 17.02
N TYR A 18 54.93 15.16 16.19
CA TYR A 18 54.02 14.95 15.06
C TYR A 18 52.84 14.11 15.53
N TYR A 19 51.63 14.57 15.26
CA TYR A 19 50.42 13.95 15.81
C TYR A 19 49.64 13.17 14.76
N GLY A 20 49.12 12.00 15.14
CA GLY A 20 48.24 11.16 14.33
C GLY A 20 48.97 10.48 13.19
N GLU A 21 50.23 10.09 13.40
CA GLU A 21 51.03 9.43 12.39
C GLU A 21 50.56 8.00 12.13
N ARG A 22 50.74 7.56 10.88
CA ARG A 22 50.54 6.16 10.51
C ARG A 22 51.70 5.29 11.04
N PRO A 23 51.53 3.95 11.14
CA PRO A 23 52.56 3.04 11.64
C PRO A 23 53.94 3.16 10.98
N GLU A 24 54.01 3.49 9.69
CA GLU A 24 55.28 3.66 8.97
C GLU A 24 56.03 4.96 9.32
N ASN A 25 55.30 5.97 9.79
CA ASN A 25 55.86 7.28 10.12
C ASN A 25 56.13 7.41 11.63
N SER A 26 55.32 6.77 12.48
CA SER A 26 55.52 6.73 13.93
C SER A 26 56.71 5.84 14.33
N GLY A 27 57.59 6.38 15.17
CA GLY A 27 58.68 5.64 15.81
C GLY A 27 58.20 4.52 16.75
N ALA A 28 56.93 4.52 17.17
CA ALA A 28 56.29 3.47 17.94
C ALA A 28 55.86 2.27 17.06
N GLY A 29 55.78 2.44 15.74
CA GLY A 29 55.41 1.41 14.77
C GLY A 29 53.93 1.01 14.84
N VAL A 30 53.07 1.90 15.36
CA VAL A 30 51.62 1.74 15.49
C VAL A 30 50.91 2.95 14.90
N ASP A 31 49.61 2.82 14.61
CA ASP A 31 48.80 3.97 14.20
C ASP A 31 48.53 4.81 15.45
N GLU A 32 48.89 6.08 15.42
CA GLU A 32 48.73 6.99 16.55
C GLU A 32 47.36 7.66 16.56
N ALA A 33 46.65 7.64 15.43
CA ALA A 33 45.32 8.21 15.34
C ALA A 33 44.30 7.25 15.97
N ASP A 34 43.52 7.76 16.91
CA ASP A 34 42.28 7.10 17.30
C ASP A 34 41.22 7.42 16.24
N TRP A 35 40.68 6.36 15.61
CA TRP A 35 39.65 6.46 14.57
C TRP A 35 38.23 6.36 15.13
N LEU A 36 38.06 6.06 16.42
CA LEU A 36 36.77 5.87 17.09
C LEU A 36 36.55 6.94 18.16
N ALA A 37 36.23 8.16 17.71
CA ALA A 37 36.06 9.30 18.61
C ALA A 37 35.12 9.04 19.80
N GLU A 38 35.56 9.38 21.02
CA GLU A 38 34.71 9.35 22.23
C GLU A 38 33.67 10.47 22.27
N VAL A 39 33.96 11.61 21.64
CA VAL A 39 33.06 12.77 21.61
C VAL A 39 33.02 13.40 20.22
N TRP A 40 31.83 13.80 19.78
CA TRP A 40 31.67 14.51 18.52
C TRP A 40 32.00 16.00 18.69
N VAL A 41 32.97 16.47 17.91
CA VAL A 41 33.43 17.87 17.96
C VAL A 41 32.92 18.64 16.75
N GLY A 42 32.26 19.76 17.01
CA GLY A 42 31.92 20.80 16.03
C GLY A 42 32.48 22.16 16.46
N ARG A 43 32.79 23.01 15.48
CA ARG A 43 33.43 24.31 15.71
C ARG A 43 32.47 25.44 15.39
N LEU A 44 32.36 26.44 16.28
CA LEU A 44 31.76 27.73 15.93
C LEU A 44 32.87 28.71 15.54
N PRO A 45 33.15 28.93 14.24
CA PRO A 45 34.32 29.67 13.84
C PRO A 45 34.03 31.17 13.87
N VAL A 46 33.81 31.77 15.04
CA VAL A 46 33.51 33.20 15.21
C VAL A 46 34.70 33.97 15.79
N ARG A 47 34.80 35.27 15.49
CA ARG A 47 35.93 36.13 15.93
C ARG A 47 35.54 37.21 16.91
N THR A 48 34.25 37.50 17.02
CA THR A 48 33.72 38.54 17.93
C THR A 48 32.53 38.02 18.70
N ALA A 49 32.28 38.60 19.89
CA ALA A 49 31.10 38.29 20.68
C ALA A 49 29.78 38.58 19.93
N GLY A 50 29.79 39.57 19.00
CA GLY A 50 28.65 39.88 18.15
C GLY A 50 28.32 38.73 17.18
N GLN A 51 29.33 38.19 16.50
CA GLN A 51 29.16 37.02 15.63
C GLN A 51 28.69 35.79 16.40
N ALA A 52 29.26 35.55 17.60
CA ALA A 52 28.80 34.46 18.47
C ALA A 52 27.31 34.61 18.84
N SER A 53 26.89 35.83 19.20
CA SER A 53 25.48 36.11 19.54
C SER A 53 24.55 35.95 18.34
N ALA A 54 24.99 36.36 17.14
CA ALA A 54 24.23 36.19 15.91
C ALA A 54 24.03 34.70 15.55
N PHE A 55 25.10 33.89 15.67
CA PHE A 55 25.00 32.45 15.44
C PHE A 55 24.02 31.78 16.41
N VAL A 56 24.09 32.12 17.71
CA VAL A 56 23.16 31.56 18.71
C VAL A 56 21.71 31.94 18.39
N GLY A 57 21.45 33.19 17.99
CA GLY A 57 20.11 33.60 17.56
C GLY A 57 19.59 32.78 16.37
N LYS A 58 20.44 32.57 15.34
CA LYS A 58 20.13 31.72 14.19
C LYS A 58 19.81 30.28 14.59
N LEU A 59 20.57 29.72 15.53
CA LEU A 59 20.34 28.39 16.07
C LEU A 59 19.02 28.29 16.85
N GLU A 60 18.70 29.29 17.67
CA GLU A 60 17.42 29.37 18.38
C GLU A 60 16.24 29.41 17.41
N ASP A 61 16.34 30.21 16.34
CA ASP A 61 15.32 30.31 15.30
C ASP A 61 15.12 28.98 14.58
N TYR A 62 16.21 28.34 14.12
CA TYR A 62 16.19 27.01 13.50
C TYR A 62 15.49 25.98 14.39
N LEU A 63 15.90 25.87 15.67
CA LEU A 63 15.37 24.87 16.61
C LEU A 63 13.90 25.08 16.95
N SER A 64 13.44 26.34 16.95
CA SER A 64 12.07 26.71 17.28
C SER A 64 11.08 26.31 16.18
N GLY A 65 11.48 26.41 14.91
CA GLY A 65 10.66 26.06 13.74
C GLY A 65 10.83 24.62 13.26
N LEU A 66 11.89 23.91 13.69
CA LEU A 66 12.31 22.63 13.12
C LEU A 66 11.19 21.59 12.95
N ARG A 67 10.24 21.54 13.90
CA ARG A 67 9.16 20.55 13.91
C ARG A 67 8.18 20.74 12.75
N GLU A 68 7.87 21.98 12.38
CA GLU A 68 6.84 22.31 11.39
C GLU A 68 7.44 22.76 10.05
N ARG A 69 8.76 22.92 10.00
CA ARG A 69 9.52 23.32 8.82
C ARG A 69 9.57 22.19 7.79
N GLU A 70 9.25 22.53 6.54
CA GLU A 70 9.52 21.69 5.36
C GLU A 70 11.01 21.44 5.20
N LYS A 71 11.40 20.20 4.89
CA LYS A 71 12.81 19.78 4.82
C LYS A 71 13.30 19.45 3.41
N PRO A 72 13.24 20.36 2.42
CA PRO A 72 13.81 20.06 1.12
C PRO A 72 15.33 19.92 1.20
N MET A 73 15.86 19.11 0.31
CA MET A 73 17.28 18.88 0.10
C MET A 73 17.70 19.46 -1.25
N LEU A 74 18.74 20.31 -1.23
CA LEU A 74 19.38 20.86 -2.41
C LEU A 74 20.65 20.07 -2.74
N LEU A 75 20.74 19.59 -3.98
CA LEU A 75 21.77 18.71 -4.49
C LEU A 75 22.55 19.45 -5.58
N LEU A 76 23.85 19.65 -5.35
CA LEU A 76 24.71 20.51 -6.17
C LEU A 76 25.93 19.72 -6.69
N GLY A 77 25.85 19.24 -7.93
CA GLY A 77 26.85 18.39 -8.55
C GLY A 77 27.60 19.09 -9.68
N ALA A 78 28.87 19.42 -9.47
CA ALA A 78 29.76 19.88 -10.53
C ALA A 78 30.55 18.72 -11.13
N HIS A 79 31.06 18.87 -12.35
CA HIS A 79 32.00 17.90 -12.89
C HIS A 79 33.27 17.87 -12.02
N LEU A 80 33.81 16.68 -11.78
CA LEU A 80 35.04 16.49 -11.02
C LEU A 80 36.21 16.19 -11.96
N TYR A 81 35.97 15.36 -12.97
CA TYR A 81 36.90 15.04 -14.05
C TYR A 81 36.10 14.84 -15.33
N ASP A 82 36.41 15.61 -16.37
CA ASP A 82 35.68 15.55 -17.66
C ASP A 82 36.61 15.75 -18.87
N SER A 83 37.93 15.61 -18.66
CA SER A 83 38.89 15.75 -19.77
C SER A 83 39.05 14.49 -20.61
N ASP A 84 38.70 13.33 -20.07
CA ASP A 84 38.83 12.01 -20.71
C ASP A 84 37.59 11.17 -20.36
N PRO A 85 36.90 10.53 -21.33
CA PRO A 85 35.77 9.65 -21.05
C PRO A 85 36.09 8.49 -20.08
N ASP A 86 37.32 7.98 -20.09
CA ASP A 86 37.72 6.87 -19.20
C ASP A 86 37.86 7.33 -17.74
N ASP A 87 38.15 8.61 -17.52
CA ASP A 87 38.30 9.25 -16.20
C ASP A 87 37.06 10.07 -15.79
N TYR A 88 36.00 10.07 -16.62
CA TYR A 88 34.83 10.91 -16.41
C TYR A 88 34.22 10.65 -15.03
N THR A 89 34.09 11.71 -14.25
CA THR A 89 33.62 11.67 -12.87
C THR A 89 32.75 12.87 -12.59
N ASP A 90 31.54 12.63 -12.13
CA ASP A 90 30.54 13.67 -11.89
C ASP A 90 30.12 13.73 -10.41
N GLY A 91 30.16 14.93 -9.83
CA GLY A 91 29.66 15.19 -8.49
C GLY A 91 28.17 14.91 -8.34
N ALA A 92 27.40 14.94 -9.43
CA ALA A 92 26.00 14.54 -9.46
C ALA A 92 25.81 13.08 -8.99
N TRP A 93 26.79 12.18 -9.20
CA TRP A 93 26.71 10.80 -8.74
C TRP A 93 26.66 10.68 -7.22
N LEU A 94 27.46 11.49 -6.51
CA LEU A 94 27.38 11.57 -5.05
C LEU A 94 26.02 12.12 -4.62
N CYS A 95 25.55 13.16 -5.29
CA CYS A 95 24.27 13.79 -4.96
C CYS A 95 23.07 12.84 -5.14
N GLU A 96 23.02 12.05 -6.21
CA GLU A 96 21.97 11.04 -6.40
C GLU A 96 22.07 9.93 -5.36
N LYS A 97 23.29 9.48 -5.01
CA LYS A 97 23.46 8.48 -3.96
C LYS A 97 22.91 8.97 -2.62
N VAL A 98 23.17 10.23 -2.29
CA VAL A 98 22.66 10.89 -1.09
C VAL A 98 21.13 11.00 -1.11
N ALA A 99 20.53 11.29 -2.28
CA ALA A 99 19.10 11.43 -2.44
C ALA A 99 18.31 10.16 -2.07
N GLU A 100 18.89 8.97 -2.30
CA GLU A 100 18.27 7.67 -2.01
C GLU A 100 17.95 7.50 -0.51
N PHE A 101 18.87 7.92 0.36
CA PHE A 101 18.77 7.69 1.80
C PHE A 101 17.63 8.44 2.48
N TYR A 102 17.09 9.47 1.85
CA TYR A 102 16.05 10.32 2.44
C TYR A 102 14.65 9.98 1.91
N PRO A 103 13.60 9.98 2.76
CA PRO A 103 12.23 9.68 2.36
C PRO A 103 11.72 10.61 1.24
N PRO A 104 10.73 10.19 0.44
CA PRO A 104 10.07 11.05 -0.55
C PRO A 104 9.57 12.39 0.02
N GLU A 105 9.15 12.41 1.29
CA GLU A 105 8.70 13.61 2.02
C GLU A 105 9.78 14.69 2.12
N VAL A 106 11.06 14.29 2.16
CA VAL A 106 12.19 15.21 1.97
C VAL A 106 12.35 15.45 0.47
N THR A 107 11.79 16.53 -0.03
CA THR A 107 11.80 16.85 -1.47
C THR A 107 13.22 17.15 -1.96
N LYS A 108 13.62 16.59 -3.11
CA LYS A 108 14.96 16.80 -3.69
C LYS A 108 14.95 17.82 -4.82
N ARG A 109 15.83 18.81 -4.72
CA ARG A 109 16.07 19.89 -5.68
C ARG A 109 17.46 19.68 -6.28
N ARG A 110 17.57 19.56 -7.60
CA ARG A 110 18.80 19.18 -8.30
C ARG A 110 19.31 20.32 -9.14
N LEU A 111 20.58 20.66 -8.97
CA LEU A 111 21.33 21.56 -9.85
C LEU A 111 22.66 20.90 -10.19
N TYR A 112 22.81 20.48 -11.44
CA TYR A 112 23.98 19.79 -11.95
C TYR A 112 24.64 20.53 -13.12
N GLU A 113 25.97 20.49 -13.16
CA GLU A 113 26.76 21.09 -14.24
C GLU A 113 26.53 20.34 -15.56
N ASN A 114 26.40 19.01 -15.53
CA ASN A 114 26.09 18.18 -16.70
C ASN A 114 24.72 18.49 -17.33
N GLU A 115 23.79 19.02 -16.55
CA GLU A 115 22.46 19.48 -16.99
C GLU A 115 22.44 20.98 -17.38
N GLY A 116 23.56 21.69 -17.20
CA GLY A 116 23.68 23.11 -17.51
C GLY A 116 22.85 24.04 -16.61
N ASN A 117 22.33 23.55 -15.48
CA ASN A 117 21.48 24.31 -14.56
C ASN A 117 22.19 24.71 -13.26
N LEU A 118 23.39 24.18 -12.96
CA LEU A 118 24.21 24.60 -11.82
C LEU A 118 24.85 25.98 -12.08
N THR A 119 24.24 27.02 -11.54
CA THR A 119 24.74 28.40 -11.61
C THR A 119 24.58 29.10 -10.26
N TYR A 120 25.40 30.12 -10.01
CA TYR A 120 25.31 30.92 -8.77
C TYR A 120 23.90 31.47 -8.53
N GLY A 121 23.27 32.01 -9.58
CA GLY A 121 21.93 32.57 -9.50
C GLY A 121 20.89 31.50 -9.16
N ASN A 122 20.99 30.30 -9.76
CA ASN A 122 20.06 29.21 -9.45
C ASN A 122 20.24 28.69 -8.03
N VAL A 123 21.47 28.56 -7.53
CA VAL A 123 21.74 28.15 -6.14
C VAL A 123 21.11 29.14 -5.15
N VAL A 124 21.36 30.44 -5.35
CA VAL A 124 20.75 31.50 -4.52
C VAL A 124 19.21 31.47 -4.60
N ASN A 125 18.66 31.29 -5.80
CA ASN A 125 17.21 31.23 -6.00
C ASN A 125 16.60 30.02 -5.30
N GLU A 126 17.20 28.83 -5.41
CA GLU A 126 16.71 27.62 -4.75
C GLU A 126 16.75 27.76 -3.23
N ILE A 127 17.84 28.29 -2.66
CA ILE A 127 17.96 28.51 -1.22
C ILE A 127 16.86 29.47 -0.72
N ASN A 128 16.67 30.61 -1.39
CA ASN A 128 15.69 31.61 -0.98
C ASN A 128 14.23 31.18 -1.22
N THR A 129 13.99 30.38 -2.25
CA THR A 129 12.62 29.98 -2.64
C THR A 129 12.10 28.84 -1.78
N TRP A 130 12.96 27.85 -1.53
CA TRP A 130 12.55 26.59 -0.92
C TRP A 130 13.08 26.40 0.50
N ASP A 131 13.98 27.26 0.97
CA ASP A 131 14.54 27.22 2.32
C ASP A 131 15.02 25.80 2.72
N PRO A 132 15.91 25.18 1.90
CA PRO A 132 16.33 23.80 2.11
C PRO A 132 16.99 23.63 3.47
N GLU A 133 16.66 22.53 4.13
CA GLU A 133 17.33 22.14 5.37
C GLU A 133 18.68 21.50 5.08
N PHE A 134 18.77 20.76 3.97
CA PHE A 134 19.97 20.01 3.59
C PHE A 134 20.57 20.53 2.29
N VAL A 135 21.89 20.70 2.25
CA VAL A 135 22.61 21.00 1.02
C VAL A 135 23.79 20.04 0.88
N CYS A 136 23.73 19.16 -0.12
CA CYS A 136 24.86 18.31 -0.50
C CYS A 136 25.52 18.91 -1.74
N SER A 137 26.84 19.11 -1.69
CA SER A 137 27.58 19.55 -2.87
C SER A 137 28.86 18.76 -3.09
N ALA A 138 29.15 18.47 -4.36
CA ALA A 138 30.37 17.81 -4.80
C ALA A 138 31.00 18.58 -5.95
N SER A 139 32.19 19.13 -5.73
CA SER A 139 32.86 20.00 -6.72
C SER A 139 34.34 20.21 -6.45
N HIS A 140 35.00 20.96 -7.34
CA HIS A 140 36.28 21.57 -7.03
C HIS A 140 36.11 22.71 -6.01
N GLY A 141 37.13 22.93 -5.20
CA GLY A 141 37.09 23.91 -4.11
C GLY A 141 38.33 24.77 -4.01
N SER A 142 38.12 25.97 -3.49
CA SER A 142 39.18 26.81 -2.96
C SER A 142 38.73 27.41 -1.62
N PRO A 143 39.62 28.09 -0.86
CA PRO A 143 39.20 28.75 0.37
C PRO A 143 37.99 29.67 0.19
N GLY A 144 37.84 30.30 -0.98
CA GLY A 144 36.81 31.30 -1.21
C GLY A 144 35.48 30.79 -1.77
N GLY A 145 35.39 29.53 -2.24
CA GLY A 145 34.16 29.05 -2.88
C GLY A 145 34.28 27.70 -3.59
N LEU A 146 33.14 27.28 -4.15
CA LEU A 146 32.88 26.02 -4.84
C LEU A 146 32.75 26.28 -6.35
N TRP A 147 33.51 25.53 -7.16
CA TRP A 147 33.78 25.86 -8.55
C TRP A 147 33.10 24.92 -9.52
N LEU A 148 32.67 25.46 -10.66
CA LEU A 148 32.36 24.68 -11.86
C LEU A 148 33.67 24.19 -12.49
N TYR A 149 33.62 23.10 -13.25
CA TYR A 149 34.81 22.47 -13.81
C TYR A 149 35.35 23.21 -15.04
N TRP A 150 34.44 23.60 -15.94
CA TRP A 150 34.83 24.17 -17.25
C TRP A 150 34.99 25.69 -17.26
N THR A 151 34.69 26.35 -16.15
CA THR A 151 34.68 27.81 -16.06
C THR A 151 35.50 28.28 -14.86
N ASP A 152 35.88 29.56 -14.88
CA ASP A 152 36.45 30.25 -13.71
C ASP A 152 35.33 30.82 -12.81
N GLU A 153 34.14 30.21 -12.81
CA GLU A 153 32.98 30.67 -12.06
C GLU A 153 32.67 29.75 -10.88
N THR A 154 32.29 30.35 -9.76
CA THR A 154 31.78 29.64 -8.60
C THR A 154 30.26 29.57 -8.65
N PHE A 155 29.68 28.44 -8.23
CA PHE A 155 28.23 28.34 -8.01
C PHE A 155 27.82 28.68 -6.57
N ALA A 156 28.77 28.71 -5.63
CA ALA A 156 28.61 29.24 -4.28
C ALA A 156 29.97 29.72 -3.77
N ASP A 157 29.99 30.82 -3.02
CA ASP A 157 31.23 31.43 -2.54
C ASP A 157 31.02 32.18 -1.22
N ARG A 158 32.10 32.75 -0.68
CA ARG A 158 32.06 33.52 0.58
C ARG A 158 31.17 34.78 0.55
N TYR A 159 30.64 35.16 -0.63
CA TYR A 159 29.69 36.26 -0.79
C TYR A 159 28.25 35.76 -0.93
N THR A 160 28.02 34.44 -1.03
CA THR A 160 26.67 33.85 -1.03
C THR A 160 25.80 34.33 0.14
N PRO A 161 26.33 34.50 1.38
CA PRO A 161 25.57 35.10 2.48
C PRO A 161 24.94 36.46 2.16
N ASP A 162 25.54 37.28 1.29
CA ASP A 162 24.98 38.59 0.92
C ASP A 162 23.67 38.49 0.11
N TYR A 163 23.34 37.29 -0.37
CA TYR A 163 22.23 37.03 -1.31
C TYR A 163 21.22 36.01 -0.80
N VAL A 164 21.48 35.34 0.32
CA VAL A 164 20.59 34.31 0.87
C VAL A 164 20.00 34.75 2.20
N ALA A 165 18.72 34.45 2.41
CA ALA A 165 18.03 34.62 3.68
C ALA A 165 17.13 33.41 3.87
N ASN A 166 17.43 32.58 4.87
CA ASN A 166 16.82 31.27 5.06
C ASN A 166 16.87 30.90 6.55
N THR A 167 16.16 29.86 6.98
CA THR A 167 16.00 29.56 8.42
C THR A 167 17.14 28.71 9.01
N GLY A 168 18.22 28.50 8.25
CA GLY A 168 19.37 27.68 8.64
C GLY A 168 19.45 26.41 7.79
N LEU A 169 20.63 26.05 7.31
CA LEU A 169 20.86 24.81 6.56
C LEU A 169 22.05 24.00 7.10
N VAL A 170 22.04 22.70 6.83
CA VAL A 170 23.16 21.78 6.99
C VAL A 170 23.81 21.56 5.63
N TRP A 171 25.02 22.09 5.43
CA TRP A 171 25.75 21.97 4.17
C TRP A 171 26.92 21.00 4.32
N TYR A 172 26.94 19.90 3.55
CA TYR A 172 28.15 19.09 3.36
C TYR A 172 28.81 19.43 2.02
N ALA A 173 30.01 20.00 2.06
CA ALA A 173 30.73 20.44 0.87
C ALA A 173 31.97 19.61 0.59
N MET A 174 31.80 18.57 -0.24
CA MET A 174 32.91 17.79 -0.78
C MET A 174 33.70 18.62 -1.80
N ALA A 175 34.59 19.47 -1.29
CA ALA A 175 35.39 20.39 -2.09
C ALA A 175 36.65 20.82 -1.34
N CYS A 176 37.78 20.89 -2.05
CA CYS A 176 39.06 21.26 -1.46
C CYS A 176 39.01 22.62 -0.75
N LEU A 177 39.57 22.69 0.47
CA LEU A 177 39.78 23.95 1.21
C LEU A 177 38.49 24.75 1.53
N SER A 178 37.29 24.22 1.28
CA SER A 178 36.02 24.90 1.54
C SER A 178 35.84 25.25 3.01
N GLY A 179 36.38 24.41 3.90
CA GLY A 179 36.37 24.56 5.36
C GLY A 179 37.70 24.98 5.96
N ALA A 180 38.59 25.65 5.22
CA ALA A 180 39.94 26.01 5.69
C ALA A 180 39.96 27.16 6.72
N PHE A 181 39.32 26.96 7.88
CA PHE A 181 39.14 27.96 8.95
C PHE A 181 40.43 28.37 9.69
N ASP A 182 41.54 27.68 9.43
CA ASP A 182 42.85 27.95 10.03
C ASP A 182 43.77 28.75 9.09
N ILE A 183 43.27 29.17 7.91
CA ILE A 183 44.01 30.06 7.03
C ILE A 183 44.07 31.47 7.60
N ASP A 184 45.10 32.21 7.20
CA ASP A 184 45.22 33.63 7.50
C ASP A 184 44.18 34.44 6.72
N GLU A 185 43.03 34.68 7.35
CA GLU A 185 41.92 35.46 6.79
C GLU A 185 42.33 36.88 6.39
N ASP A 186 43.32 37.51 7.04
CA ASP A 186 43.76 38.86 6.67
C ASP A 186 44.35 38.88 5.26
N SER A 187 45.02 37.78 4.85
CA SER A 187 45.65 37.66 3.53
C SER A 187 44.86 36.82 2.53
N LYS A 188 43.98 35.91 2.97
CA LYS A 188 43.23 34.97 2.12
C LYS A 188 41.72 35.23 2.10
N GLY A 189 41.22 36.11 2.96
CA GLY A 189 39.80 36.31 3.23
C GLY A 189 39.19 35.13 3.99
N THR A 190 37.96 35.32 4.46
CA THR A 190 37.19 34.29 5.18
C THR A 190 37.02 33.07 4.29
N CYS A 191 37.13 31.86 4.86
CA CYS A 191 36.84 30.67 4.07
C CYS A 191 35.33 30.50 3.84
N PHE A 192 34.93 29.69 2.86
CA PHE A 192 33.53 29.50 2.49
C PHE A 192 32.67 29.03 3.69
N SER A 193 33.06 27.96 4.38
CA SER A 193 32.30 27.46 5.54
C SER A 193 32.20 28.49 6.67
N GLU A 194 33.25 29.27 6.91
CA GLU A 194 33.22 30.35 7.90
C GLU A 194 32.26 31.48 7.51
N ALA A 195 32.21 31.85 6.23
CA ALA A 195 31.31 32.89 5.74
C ALA A 195 29.85 32.48 5.91
N MET A 196 29.52 31.25 5.52
CA MET A 196 28.18 30.68 5.67
C MET A 196 27.79 30.47 7.15
N ALA A 197 28.72 30.07 8.01
CA ALA A 197 28.41 29.93 9.43
C ALA A 197 28.17 31.30 10.10
N ARG A 198 28.98 32.32 9.78
CA ARG A 198 28.97 33.65 10.45
C ARG A 198 27.84 34.58 10.05
N ASP A 199 27.12 34.24 8.99
CA ASP A 199 25.99 35.00 8.51
C ASP A 199 24.90 35.14 9.59
N ALA A 200 24.31 36.34 9.68
CA ALA A 200 23.45 36.73 10.79
C ALA A 200 21.96 36.54 10.52
N ASP A 201 21.53 36.55 9.25
CA ASP A 201 20.12 36.46 8.82
C ASP A 201 19.86 35.31 7.83
N GLY A 202 20.73 34.31 7.83
CA GLY A 202 20.56 33.10 7.03
C GLY A 202 21.76 32.16 7.04
N SER A 203 21.82 31.37 5.98
CA SER A 203 22.80 30.34 5.61
C SER A 203 23.00 29.21 6.63
N SER A 204 24.24 28.81 6.94
CA SER A 204 24.50 27.50 7.57
C SER A 204 24.40 27.56 9.10
N VAL A 205 23.65 26.63 9.68
CA VAL A 205 23.71 26.28 11.13
C VAL A 205 24.67 25.13 11.40
N ALA A 206 24.94 24.32 10.38
CA ALA A 206 26.01 23.35 10.36
C ALA A 206 26.62 23.30 8.95
N HIS A 207 27.93 23.19 8.86
CA HIS A 207 28.65 23.12 7.60
C HIS A 207 29.86 22.20 7.73
N ALA A 208 29.85 21.07 7.03
CA ALA A 208 31.03 20.24 6.84
C ALA A 208 31.79 20.74 5.61
N GLY A 209 33.10 20.95 5.75
CA GLY A 209 33.96 21.34 4.65
C GLY A 209 35.41 20.91 4.87
N ALA A 210 36.12 20.65 3.79
CA ALA A 210 37.50 20.21 3.85
C ALA A 210 38.44 21.36 4.27
N THR A 211 39.18 21.15 5.35
CA THR A 211 40.21 22.09 5.85
C THR A 211 41.45 22.15 4.96
N ARG A 212 41.69 21.11 4.14
CA ARG A 212 42.78 21.01 3.16
C ARG A 212 42.27 20.43 1.85
N VAL A 213 43.21 20.10 0.97
CA VAL A 213 42.93 19.29 -0.22
C VAL A 213 42.36 17.96 0.25
N THR A 214 41.25 17.55 -0.35
CA THR A 214 40.63 16.24 -0.20
C THR A 214 40.73 15.50 -1.54
N TRP A 215 40.71 14.18 -1.53
CA TRP A 215 40.90 13.34 -2.71
C TRP A 215 39.67 12.50 -2.99
N GLY A 216 39.43 12.17 -4.25
CA GLY A 216 38.41 11.22 -4.68
C GLY A 216 39.01 10.21 -5.65
N TYR A 217 38.41 9.03 -5.74
CA TYR A 217 38.62 8.18 -6.91
C TYR A 217 37.94 8.79 -8.14
N ILE A 218 38.36 8.34 -9.31
CA ILE A 218 37.80 8.75 -10.60
C ILE A 218 36.97 7.61 -11.20
N SER A 219 36.15 7.95 -12.19
CA SER A 219 35.28 7.01 -12.90
C SER A 219 34.28 6.35 -11.94
N GLU A 220 33.78 5.16 -12.30
CA GLU A 220 32.83 4.37 -11.49
C GLU A 220 33.30 4.10 -10.04
N TRP A 221 34.61 4.23 -9.77
CA TRP A 221 35.20 4.03 -8.44
C TRP A 221 34.95 5.18 -7.47
N PHE A 222 34.50 6.33 -7.95
CA PHE A 222 34.31 7.55 -7.14
C PHE A 222 33.51 7.30 -5.85
N LEU A 223 32.44 6.50 -5.92
CA LEU A 223 31.59 6.21 -4.77
C LEU A 223 32.12 5.11 -3.83
N TYR A 224 33.23 4.44 -4.18
CA TYR A 224 33.73 3.27 -3.45
C TYR A 224 34.85 3.61 -2.44
N GLY A 225 35.34 4.84 -2.42
CA GLY A 225 36.32 5.26 -1.42
C GLY A 225 36.59 6.76 -1.43
N LEU A 226 37.53 7.17 -0.57
CA LEU A 226 37.95 8.56 -0.40
C LEU A 226 36.75 9.50 -0.18
N ALA A 227 36.82 10.75 -0.66
CA ALA A 227 35.81 11.77 -0.38
C ALA A 227 34.41 11.44 -0.94
N GLY A 228 34.34 10.65 -2.02
CA GLY A 228 33.05 10.20 -2.55
C GLY A 228 32.33 9.26 -1.59
N MET A 229 33.04 8.27 -1.04
CA MET A 229 32.47 7.36 -0.05
C MET A 229 32.22 8.02 1.31
N GLN A 230 33.18 8.82 1.80
CA GLN A 230 33.00 9.57 3.03
C GLN A 230 31.75 10.47 2.94
N GLY A 231 31.56 11.14 1.80
CA GLY A 231 30.41 12.01 1.56
C GLY A 231 29.08 11.28 1.68
N TRP A 232 28.88 10.15 1.00
CA TRP A 232 27.60 9.44 1.09
C TRP A 232 27.44 8.73 2.44
N LEU A 233 28.53 8.29 3.09
CA LEU A 233 28.46 7.73 4.45
C LEU A 233 27.96 8.78 5.45
N PHE A 234 28.45 10.03 5.37
CA PHE A 234 27.95 11.12 6.20
C PHE A 234 26.43 11.27 6.06
N TRP A 235 25.93 11.32 4.83
CA TRP A 235 24.50 11.50 4.59
C TRP A 235 23.66 10.27 4.96
N TYR A 236 24.20 9.05 4.78
CA TYR A 236 23.56 7.82 5.24
C TYR A 236 23.41 7.81 6.77
N PHE A 237 24.46 8.16 7.50
CA PHE A 237 24.37 8.21 8.96
C PHE A 237 23.54 9.42 9.44
N LEU A 238 23.56 10.55 8.74
CA LEU A 238 22.69 11.69 9.08
C LEU A 238 21.21 11.36 8.88
N SER A 239 20.86 10.61 7.84
CA SER A 239 19.48 10.16 7.64
C SER A 239 19.02 9.19 8.73
N ARG A 240 19.95 8.56 9.47
CA ARG A 240 19.65 7.66 10.60
C ARG A 240 19.68 8.34 11.96
N ALA A 241 20.66 9.21 12.16
CA ALA A 241 20.92 9.96 13.38
C ALA A 241 20.11 11.26 13.46
N GLY A 242 18.98 11.39 12.74
CA GLY A 242 18.25 12.66 12.59
C GLY A 242 18.09 13.46 13.90
N PRO A 243 17.75 12.83 15.04
CA PRO A 243 17.72 13.48 16.36
C PRO A 243 19.08 13.87 16.96
N GLU A 244 20.15 13.12 16.66
CA GLU A 244 21.49 13.27 17.23
C GLU A 244 22.41 14.20 16.43
N GLY A 245 22.17 14.34 15.12
CA GLY A 245 22.68 15.42 14.28
C GLY A 245 23.98 15.16 13.49
N PRO A 246 24.55 16.22 12.87
CA PRO A 246 25.67 16.11 11.94
C PRO A 246 27.01 15.74 12.59
N GLY A 247 27.15 15.92 13.91
CA GLY A 247 28.32 15.46 14.65
C GLY A 247 28.40 13.94 14.67
N GLU A 248 27.35 13.26 15.13
CA GLU A 248 27.32 11.79 15.11
C GLU A 248 27.54 11.25 13.70
N ALA A 249 26.85 11.84 12.71
CA ALA A 249 26.93 11.41 11.33
C ALA A 249 28.37 11.43 10.78
N LEU A 250 29.12 12.53 11.02
CA LEU A 250 30.49 12.68 10.52
C LEU A 250 31.46 11.67 11.15
N TYR A 251 31.48 11.56 12.47
CA TYR A 251 32.42 10.65 13.14
C TYR A 251 32.04 9.17 12.95
N THR A 252 30.75 8.85 12.83
CA THR A 252 30.30 7.49 12.50
C THR A 252 30.65 7.14 11.06
N ALA A 253 30.52 8.08 10.13
CA ALA A 253 30.97 7.90 8.75
C ALA A 253 32.47 7.61 8.67
N ASP A 254 33.30 8.36 9.40
CA ASP A 254 34.74 8.16 9.42
C ASP A 254 35.13 6.82 10.05
N ALA A 255 34.49 6.44 11.17
CA ALA A 255 34.68 5.14 11.80
C ALA A 255 34.28 3.99 10.86
N GLN A 256 33.14 4.10 10.17
CA GLN A 256 32.68 3.10 9.22
C GLN A 256 33.60 3.00 8.01
N TYR A 257 34.09 4.13 7.48
CA TYR A 257 35.09 4.14 6.43
C TYR A 257 36.36 3.40 6.88
N TYR A 258 36.83 3.68 8.11
CA TYR A 258 37.98 2.97 8.69
C TYR A 258 37.73 1.47 8.81
N PHE A 259 36.57 1.00 9.27
CA PHE A 259 36.29 -0.43 9.34
C PHE A 259 36.31 -1.12 7.97
N ILE A 260 35.83 -0.45 6.93
CA ILE A 260 35.81 -0.99 5.56
C ILE A 260 37.21 -0.97 4.95
N TRP A 261 37.98 0.10 5.18
CA TRP A 261 39.24 0.39 4.51
C TRP A 261 40.45 0.42 5.45
N GLN A 262 40.42 -0.26 6.59
CA GLN A 262 41.47 -0.20 7.62
C GLN A 262 42.89 -0.35 7.04
N PRO A 263 43.20 -1.35 6.19
CA PRO A 263 44.55 -1.48 5.63
C PRO A 263 44.97 -0.30 4.75
N TYR A 264 44.02 0.42 4.16
CA TYR A 264 44.29 1.58 3.33
C TYR A 264 44.48 2.82 4.20
N VAL A 265 43.63 3.04 5.20
CA VAL A 265 43.78 4.15 6.16
C VAL A 265 45.09 4.01 6.95
N GLU A 266 45.49 2.82 7.39
CA GLU A 266 46.75 2.65 8.12
C GLU A 266 47.99 2.79 7.22
N ASN A 267 47.89 2.58 5.91
CA ASN A 267 49.08 2.51 5.03
C ASN A 267 49.14 3.61 3.97
N ARG A 268 48.06 4.34 3.69
CA ARG A 268 47.98 5.37 2.65
C ARG A 268 47.60 6.71 3.24
N GLU A 269 48.50 7.68 3.08
CA GLU A 269 48.29 9.07 3.52
C GLU A 269 47.06 9.74 2.88
N VAL A 270 46.66 9.32 1.67
CA VAL A 270 45.53 9.90 0.97
C VAL A 270 44.21 9.60 1.69
N ASP A 271 43.98 8.34 2.07
CA ASP A 271 42.80 7.92 2.81
C ASP A 271 42.71 8.61 4.19
N ARG A 272 43.82 8.62 4.95
CA ARG A 272 43.88 9.31 6.26
C ARG A 272 43.51 10.78 6.16
N LYS A 273 44.05 11.45 5.15
CA LYS A 273 43.84 12.88 5.01
C LYS A 273 42.41 13.20 4.63
N VAL A 274 41.73 12.38 3.84
CA VAL A 274 40.30 12.58 3.57
C VAL A 274 39.53 12.67 4.89
N LEU A 275 39.70 11.68 5.78
CA LEU A 275 39.06 11.64 7.09
C LEU A 275 39.45 12.83 7.98
N PHE A 276 40.72 13.22 8.00
CA PHE A 276 41.16 14.38 8.80
C PHE A 276 40.78 15.74 8.22
N THR A 277 40.35 15.81 6.96
CA THR A 277 40.12 17.11 6.32
C THR A 277 38.70 17.59 6.45
N GLU A 278 37.73 16.71 6.35
CA GLU A 278 36.32 17.09 6.46
C GLU A 278 35.97 17.39 7.92
N MET A 279 35.65 18.64 8.21
CA MET A 279 35.44 19.09 9.59
C MET A 279 34.14 19.88 9.72
N LEU A 280 33.44 19.67 10.83
CA LEU A 280 32.16 20.31 11.11
C LEU A 280 32.33 21.70 11.72
N SER A 281 31.85 22.72 10.99
CA SER A 281 31.61 24.06 11.50
C SER A 281 30.12 24.21 11.88
N GLY A 282 29.80 24.21 13.16
CA GLY A 282 28.43 24.29 13.67
C GLY A 282 28.27 23.60 15.03
N ASP A 283 27.02 23.48 15.46
CA ASP A 283 26.65 22.65 16.61
C ASP A 283 26.69 21.17 16.20
N PRO A 284 27.56 20.33 16.81
CA PRO A 284 27.60 18.90 16.50
C PRO A 284 26.34 18.14 16.92
N ALA A 285 25.57 18.66 17.88
CA ALA A 285 24.35 18.04 18.39
C ALA A 285 23.08 18.68 17.78
N LEU A 286 23.19 19.27 16.59
CA LEU A 286 22.08 19.91 15.90
C LEU A 286 21.07 18.86 15.39
N PRO A 287 19.85 18.76 15.95
CA PRO A 287 18.85 17.84 15.42
C PRO A 287 18.40 18.30 14.04
N THR A 288 18.29 17.37 13.09
CA THR A 288 17.80 17.59 11.72
C THR A 288 16.42 16.98 11.46
N ALA A 289 15.85 16.32 12.46
CA ALA A 289 14.47 15.84 12.48
C ALA A 289 13.87 15.99 13.89
N ARG A 290 12.54 16.11 13.97
CA ARG A 290 11.79 16.10 15.24
C ARG A 290 10.88 14.89 15.32
N GLY A 291 10.89 14.25 16.48
CA GLY A 291 9.97 13.16 16.80
C GLY A 291 10.67 12.05 17.55
N SER A 292 9.90 11.03 17.87
CA SER A 292 10.37 9.74 18.36
C SER A 292 9.34 8.71 17.93
N ALA A 293 9.79 7.53 17.51
CA ALA A 293 8.92 6.43 17.14
C ALA A 293 9.43 5.14 17.77
N THR A 294 8.54 4.21 18.03
CA THR A 294 8.87 2.91 18.61
C THR A 294 7.97 1.84 18.02
N TYR A 295 8.62 0.80 17.51
CA TYR A 295 8.00 -0.46 17.17
C TYR A 295 7.85 -1.32 18.44
N TYR A 296 6.66 -1.89 18.66
CA TYR A 296 6.41 -2.83 19.74
C TYR A 296 6.21 -4.25 19.22
N GLY A 297 7.17 -5.13 19.51
CA GLY A 297 7.01 -6.56 19.25
C GLY A 297 8.33 -7.32 19.19
N PRO A 298 8.28 -8.64 18.92
CA PRO A 298 9.47 -9.46 18.74
C PRO A 298 10.25 -9.05 17.48
N PRO A 299 11.59 -9.16 17.45
CA PRO A 299 12.36 -8.80 16.26
C PRO A 299 12.01 -9.68 15.05
N GLU A 300 11.77 -10.97 15.26
CA GLU A 300 11.46 -11.90 14.15
C GLU A 300 10.02 -11.76 13.66
N ARG A 301 9.87 -11.61 12.33
CA ARG A 301 8.58 -11.42 11.65
C ARG A 301 8.44 -12.30 10.42
N GLN A 302 7.18 -12.52 10.03
CA GLN A 302 6.79 -13.20 8.79
C GLN A 302 5.94 -12.28 7.92
N ILE A 303 5.95 -12.56 6.61
CA ILE A 303 5.07 -11.93 5.64
C ILE A 303 3.61 -12.13 6.07
N GLY A 304 2.82 -11.05 5.97
CA GLY A 304 1.42 -11.04 6.37
C GLY A 304 1.18 -10.93 7.88
N GLU A 305 2.20 -10.78 8.71
CA GLU A 305 2.01 -10.40 10.13
C GLU A 305 1.78 -8.90 10.28
N GLU A 306 0.99 -8.53 11.28
CA GLU A 306 0.77 -7.13 11.67
C GLU A 306 1.90 -6.63 12.58
N VAL A 307 2.28 -5.38 12.35
CA VAL A 307 3.35 -4.66 13.04
C VAL A 307 2.81 -3.32 13.52
N ASP A 308 2.83 -3.12 14.84
CA ASP A 308 2.37 -1.91 15.49
C ASP A 308 3.52 -0.91 15.69
N VAL A 309 3.28 0.35 15.30
CA VAL A 309 4.22 1.46 15.44
C VAL A 309 3.52 2.63 16.10
N GLU A 310 4.18 3.20 17.12
CA GLU A 310 3.71 4.39 17.82
C GLU A 310 4.76 5.49 17.74
N GLY A 311 4.34 6.75 17.62
CA GLY A 311 5.27 7.87 17.61
C GLY A 311 4.71 9.15 18.21
N TRP A 312 5.61 10.05 18.61
CA TRP A 312 5.31 11.33 19.27
C TRP A 312 6.21 12.45 18.76
N GLY A 313 5.75 13.69 18.87
CA GLY A 313 6.58 14.88 18.62
C GLY A 313 6.83 15.20 17.14
N PHE A 314 6.18 14.47 16.22
CA PHE A 314 6.10 14.78 14.79
C PHE A 314 5.24 16.04 14.55
N ALA A 315 5.21 16.58 13.33
CA ALA A 315 4.37 17.73 13.00
C ALA A 315 2.89 17.47 13.34
N PRO A 316 2.15 18.40 14.00
CA PRO A 316 0.75 18.19 14.36
C PRO A 316 -0.19 18.08 13.16
N ASN A 317 -1.15 17.16 13.19
CA ASN A 317 -2.14 16.92 12.13
C ASN A 317 -1.51 16.67 10.74
N ALA A 318 -0.29 16.13 10.70
CA ALA A 318 0.45 15.80 9.50
C ALA A 318 0.19 14.35 9.06
N GLY A 319 0.17 14.10 7.76
CA GLY A 319 0.26 12.74 7.22
C GLY A 319 1.57 12.06 7.62
N ILE A 320 1.52 10.76 7.87
CA ILE A 320 2.64 9.88 8.19
C ILE A 320 2.74 8.79 7.12
N SER A 321 3.96 8.52 6.67
CA SER A 321 4.32 7.37 5.84
C SER A 321 5.25 6.44 6.62
N ILE A 322 5.10 5.14 6.42
CA ILE A 322 5.96 4.11 7.02
C ILE A 322 6.65 3.32 5.93
N TYR A 323 7.95 3.11 6.13
CA TYR A 323 8.82 2.38 5.22
C TYR A 323 9.58 1.27 5.96
N LEU A 324 9.80 0.16 5.27
CA LEU A 324 10.86 -0.78 5.60
C LEU A 324 12.09 -0.43 4.75
N GLU A 325 13.25 -0.34 5.39
CA GLU A 325 14.50 0.02 4.73
C GLU A 325 15.62 -0.97 5.01
N ARG A 326 16.47 -1.15 4.01
CA ARG A 326 17.67 -1.97 4.12
C ARG A 326 18.79 -1.35 3.29
N PHE A 327 20.01 -1.41 3.83
CA PHE A 327 21.21 -1.02 3.09
C PHE A 327 22.10 -2.24 2.86
N HIS A 328 22.47 -2.48 1.62
CA HIS A 328 23.32 -3.59 1.20
C HIS A 328 24.79 -3.18 1.29
N TRP A 329 25.50 -3.62 2.31
CA TRP A 329 26.91 -3.22 2.54
C TRP A 329 27.91 -3.76 1.52
N ASP A 330 27.50 -4.73 0.69
CA ASP A 330 28.29 -5.36 -0.36
C ASP A 330 28.14 -4.68 -1.73
N THR A 331 26.92 -4.22 -2.06
CA THR A 331 26.62 -3.52 -3.32
C THR A 331 26.46 -2.01 -3.15
N TYR A 332 26.38 -1.54 -1.90
CA TYR A 332 25.98 -0.19 -1.50
C TYR A 332 24.59 0.22 -1.99
N GLU A 333 23.71 -0.69 -2.34
CA GLU A 333 22.33 -0.38 -2.74
C GLU A 333 21.44 -0.09 -1.52
N HIS A 334 20.50 0.86 -1.68
CA HIS A 334 19.52 1.21 -0.64
C HIS A 334 18.13 0.78 -1.11
N GLU A 335 17.48 -0.06 -0.29
CA GLU A 335 16.14 -0.55 -0.52
C GLU A 335 15.16 0.18 0.41
N ARG A 336 14.03 0.63 -0.15
CA ARG A 336 12.92 1.23 0.59
C ARG A 336 11.59 0.68 0.09
N ILE A 337 10.79 0.14 1.01
CA ILE A 337 9.47 -0.43 0.72
C ILE A 337 8.43 0.37 1.52
N PHE A 338 7.48 1.01 0.84
CA PHE A 338 6.33 1.64 1.51
C PHE A 338 5.38 0.57 2.05
N VAL A 339 5.00 0.68 3.32
CA VAL A 339 4.19 -0.35 4.01
C VAL A 339 2.92 0.18 4.66
N GLY A 340 2.79 1.49 4.86
CA GLY A 340 1.59 2.07 5.46
C GLY A 340 1.60 3.58 5.53
N GLU A 341 0.42 4.14 5.78
CA GLU A 341 0.20 5.57 6.00
C GLU A 341 -0.77 5.78 7.17
N ASP A 342 -0.64 6.91 7.85
CA ASP A 342 -1.58 7.37 8.89
C ASP A 342 -1.52 8.90 9.00
N ALA A 343 -2.05 9.48 10.07
CA ALA A 343 -1.87 10.87 10.42
C ALA A 343 -1.65 11.04 11.92
N THR A 344 -0.92 12.09 12.28
CA THR A 344 -0.76 12.51 13.67
C THR A 344 -1.97 13.29 14.17
N ASP A 345 -2.16 13.31 15.49
CA ASP A 345 -3.13 14.17 16.16
C ASP A 345 -2.61 15.62 16.36
N ALA A 346 -3.35 16.44 17.10
CA ALA A 346 -3.00 17.84 17.38
C ALA A 346 -1.75 17.99 18.27
N GLU A 347 -1.31 16.93 18.92
CA GLU A 347 -0.11 16.87 19.74
C GLU A 347 1.07 16.26 18.98
N GLY A 348 0.88 15.75 17.76
CA GLY A 348 1.89 15.07 16.95
C GLY A 348 2.10 13.60 17.36
N HIS A 349 1.10 12.96 17.94
CA HIS A 349 1.08 11.53 18.27
C HIS A 349 0.36 10.73 17.19
N PHE A 350 0.82 9.51 16.93
CA PHE A 350 0.10 8.53 16.11
C PHE A 350 0.32 7.12 16.68
N TYR A 351 -0.63 6.23 16.42
CA TYR A 351 -0.51 4.79 16.63
C TYR A 351 -1.10 4.11 15.41
N THR A 352 -0.32 3.26 14.74
CA THR A 352 -0.75 2.62 13.51
C THR A 352 -0.20 1.21 13.38
N THR A 353 -0.83 0.43 12.50
CA THR A 353 -0.51 -0.96 12.26
C THR A 353 -0.34 -1.17 10.76
N PHE A 354 0.78 -1.77 10.35
CA PHE A 354 0.97 -2.21 8.97
C PHE A 354 1.12 -3.72 8.88
N THR A 355 0.85 -4.29 7.71
CA THR A 355 1.09 -5.71 7.43
C THR A 355 2.40 -5.88 6.69
N VAL A 356 3.27 -6.80 7.14
CA VAL A 356 4.54 -7.07 6.46
C VAL A 356 4.28 -7.54 5.02
N PRO A 357 4.81 -6.83 4.01
CA PRO A 357 4.45 -7.05 2.61
C PRO A 357 5.21 -8.26 2.00
N GLU A 358 4.73 -8.79 0.87
CA GLU A 358 5.36 -9.94 0.20
C GLU A 358 6.69 -9.58 -0.52
N GLN A 359 6.99 -8.28 -0.67
CA GLN A 359 8.17 -7.75 -1.36
C GLN A 359 9.49 -7.89 -0.58
N VAL A 360 9.43 -8.16 0.73
CA VAL A 360 10.63 -8.26 1.58
C VAL A 360 11.47 -9.49 1.24
N GLU A 361 12.79 -9.37 1.34
CA GLU A 361 13.69 -10.52 1.30
C GLU A 361 13.68 -11.28 2.64
N LEU A 362 13.93 -12.59 2.59
CA LEU A 362 13.96 -13.46 3.76
C LEU A 362 15.38 -13.58 4.33
N GLY A 363 15.48 -13.81 5.65
CA GLY A 363 16.77 -14.00 6.32
C GLY A 363 17.57 -12.70 6.54
N VAL A 364 16.91 -11.55 6.45
CA VAL A 364 17.56 -10.23 6.48
C VAL A 364 16.85 -9.28 7.45
N TRP A 365 17.56 -8.25 7.88
CA TRP A 365 17.02 -7.18 8.72
C TRP A 365 16.49 -6.04 7.86
N TYR A 366 15.32 -5.52 8.26
CA TYR A 366 14.76 -4.26 7.79
C TYR A 366 14.61 -3.30 8.96
N ASP A 367 15.00 -2.05 8.76
CA ASP A 367 14.74 -0.95 9.68
C ASP A 367 13.38 -0.33 9.34
N ILE A 368 12.60 0.05 10.36
CA ILE A 368 11.31 0.70 10.21
C ILE A 368 11.53 2.21 10.27
N MET A 369 11.39 2.91 9.14
CA MET A 369 11.43 4.36 9.08
C MET A 369 10.01 4.93 9.04
N VAL A 370 9.76 5.94 9.86
CA VAL A 370 8.53 6.74 9.86
C VAL A 370 8.89 8.13 9.39
N ALA A 371 8.12 8.68 8.44
CA ALA A 371 8.29 10.05 7.97
C ALA A 371 6.96 10.81 8.01
N ASP A 372 6.97 12.07 8.46
CA ASP A 372 5.81 12.96 8.33
C ASP A 372 5.89 13.82 7.06
N GLU A 373 4.76 14.40 6.66
CA GLU A 373 4.64 15.21 5.44
C GLU A 373 5.56 16.45 5.41
N LYS A 374 6.10 16.88 6.57
CA LYS A 374 7.08 17.99 6.66
C LYS A 374 8.50 17.51 6.41
N GLY A 375 8.71 16.20 6.35
CA GLY A 375 10.01 15.57 6.17
C GLY A 375 10.71 15.24 7.48
N ASN A 376 10.04 15.29 8.64
CA ASN A 376 10.63 14.71 9.86
C ASN A 376 10.64 13.18 9.72
N TYR A 377 11.80 12.56 9.90
CA TYR A 377 11.96 11.10 9.80
C TYR A 377 12.59 10.54 11.09
N ILE A 378 12.12 9.37 11.52
CA ILE A 378 12.61 8.65 12.70
C ILE A 378 12.60 7.15 12.43
N TYR A 379 13.65 6.46 12.86
CA TYR A 379 13.68 5.00 12.88
C TYR A 379 13.03 4.46 14.14
N ALA A 380 11.96 3.68 13.98
CA ALA A 380 11.17 3.13 15.08
C ALA A 380 11.74 1.84 15.68
N GLY A 381 12.70 1.22 15.00
CA GLY A 381 13.30 -0.07 15.35
C GLY A 381 13.56 -0.91 14.11
N SER A 382 13.85 -2.19 14.29
CA SER A 382 14.17 -3.11 13.20
C SER A 382 13.44 -4.45 13.37
N ILE A 383 13.13 -5.10 12.25
CA ILE A 383 12.54 -6.43 12.18
C ILE A 383 13.44 -7.37 11.36
N TYR A 384 13.53 -8.62 11.77
CA TYR A 384 14.22 -9.69 11.06
C TYR A 384 13.20 -10.56 10.34
N MET A 385 13.34 -10.69 9.03
CA MET A 385 12.49 -11.56 8.24
C MET A 385 12.96 -13.00 8.39
N LYS A 386 12.08 -13.88 8.89
CA LYS A 386 12.43 -15.31 9.04
C LYS A 386 12.85 -15.92 7.71
N GLU A 387 13.92 -16.71 7.76
CA GLU A 387 14.52 -17.40 6.62
C GLU A 387 13.50 -18.29 5.90
N SER A 388 12.74 -19.09 6.67
CA SER A 388 11.67 -19.94 6.13
C SER A 388 10.31 -19.51 6.64
N GLN A 389 9.32 -19.45 5.76
CA GLN A 389 7.98 -18.97 6.07
C GLN A 389 6.90 -19.87 5.48
N LEU A 390 5.76 -19.94 6.18
CA LEU A 390 4.58 -20.67 5.75
C LEU A 390 3.38 -19.71 5.77
N ILE A 391 2.74 -19.55 4.62
CA ILE A 391 1.55 -18.73 4.43
C ILE A 391 0.38 -19.67 4.14
N LEU A 392 -0.73 -19.49 4.85
CA LEU A 392 -1.96 -20.28 4.70
C LEU A 392 -3.10 -19.37 4.25
N LYS A 393 -3.74 -19.68 3.12
CA LYS A 393 -4.88 -18.90 2.60
C LYS A 393 -6.03 -19.85 2.17
N PRO A 394 -7.23 -19.78 2.80
CA PRO A 394 -7.50 -19.07 4.05
C PRO A 394 -6.79 -19.76 5.23
N ASP A 395 -6.45 -19.01 6.27
CA ASP A 395 -5.93 -19.55 7.54
C ASP A 395 -7.05 -19.90 8.53
N ARG A 396 -8.31 -19.63 8.17
CA ARG A 396 -9.50 -19.84 9.00
C ARG A 396 -10.62 -20.51 8.21
N GLY A 397 -11.27 -21.52 8.81
CA GLY A 397 -12.39 -22.20 8.19
C GLY A 397 -13.10 -23.20 9.11
N HIS A 398 -14.19 -23.77 8.62
CA HIS A 398 -15.01 -24.74 9.36
C HIS A 398 -15.02 -26.10 8.67
N GLY A 399 -15.10 -27.17 9.45
CA GLY A 399 -15.11 -28.54 8.92
C GLY A 399 -13.83 -28.91 8.17
N SER A 400 -13.95 -29.74 7.14
CA SER A 400 -12.84 -30.14 6.27
C SER A 400 -12.66 -29.14 5.13
N PHE A 401 -12.06 -27.98 5.40
CA PHE A 401 -11.88 -26.92 4.39
C PHE A 401 -10.53 -27.01 3.67
N LEU A 402 -10.50 -26.48 2.45
CA LEU A 402 -9.31 -26.45 1.59
C LEU A 402 -8.47 -25.22 1.91
N VAL A 403 -7.16 -25.41 2.06
CA VAL A 403 -6.19 -24.35 2.34
C VAL A 403 -5.10 -24.40 1.28
N ASN A 404 -4.77 -23.25 0.72
CA ASN A 404 -3.56 -23.08 -0.09
C ASN A 404 -2.38 -22.78 0.85
N ALA A 405 -1.39 -23.66 0.89
CA ALA A 405 -0.14 -23.46 1.58
C ALA A 405 0.90 -22.93 0.59
N THR A 406 1.55 -21.82 0.94
CA THR A 406 2.73 -21.31 0.26
C THR A 406 3.89 -21.32 1.23
N GLY A 407 4.94 -22.06 0.92
CA GLY A 407 6.21 -21.99 1.66
C GLY A 407 7.24 -21.18 0.90
N LEU A 408 8.03 -20.41 1.63
CA LEU A 408 9.11 -19.57 1.10
C LEU A 408 10.39 -19.82 1.90
N GLY A 409 11.55 -19.72 1.24
CA GLY A 409 12.86 -19.83 1.87
C GLY A 409 13.18 -21.22 2.44
N PHE A 410 12.69 -22.27 1.78
CA PHE A 410 13.11 -23.64 1.99
C PHE A 410 14.28 -23.98 1.05
N ALA A 411 14.90 -25.16 1.19
CA ALA A 411 15.95 -25.56 0.25
C ALA A 411 15.39 -25.71 -1.19
N PRO A 412 16.11 -25.23 -2.23
CA PRO A 412 15.71 -25.42 -3.63
C PRO A 412 15.55 -26.89 -4.01
N ASN A 413 14.54 -27.19 -4.84
CA ASN A 413 14.26 -28.54 -5.36
C ASN A 413 14.17 -29.65 -4.29
N SER A 414 13.67 -29.32 -3.10
CA SER A 414 13.57 -30.23 -1.95
C SER A 414 12.13 -30.67 -1.69
N ALA A 415 11.97 -31.85 -1.10
CA ALA A 415 10.68 -32.32 -0.61
C ALA A 415 10.33 -31.63 0.73
N VAL A 416 9.09 -31.19 0.87
CA VAL A 416 8.56 -30.53 2.07
C VAL A 416 7.36 -31.28 2.60
N ASP A 417 7.42 -31.67 3.88
CA ASP A 417 6.31 -32.29 4.59
C ASP A 417 5.55 -31.26 5.41
N LEU A 418 4.22 -31.21 5.25
CA LEU A 418 3.34 -30.34 6.02
C LEU A 418 2.63 -31.13 7.12
N TYR A 419 2.78 -30.70 8.38
CA TYR A 419 2.21 -31.35 9.56
C TYR A 419 1.23 -30.43 10.30
N MET A 420 0.22 -31.02 10.93
CA MET A 420 -0.64 -30.37 11.93
C MET A 420 -0.78 -31.32 13.12
N VAL A 421 -0.39 -30.89 14.33
CA VAL A 421 -0.39 -31.73 15.54
C VAL A 421 0.32 -33.08 15.31
N ASN A 422 1.48 -33.06 14.64
CA ASN A 422 2.28 -34.23 14.25
C ASN A 422 1.58 -35.22 13.28
N ILE A 423 0.48 -34.83 12.64
CA ILE A 423 -0.16 -35.59 11.57
C ILE A 423 0.28 -34.99 10.24
N LEU A 424 0.83 -35.82 9.35
CA LEU A 424 1.18 -35.41 7.99
C LEU A 424 -0.11 -35.09 7.19
N LEU A 425 -0.18 -33.86 6.67
CA LEU A 425 -1.30 -33.33 5.90
C LEU A 425 -1.07 -33.45 4.39
N ALA A 426 0.11 -33.08 3.94
CA ALA A 426 0.50 -33.04 2.53
C ALA A 426 2.02 -33.07 2.39
N GLU A 427 2.47 -33.47 1.19
CA GLU A 427 3.86 -33.40 0.76
C GLU A 427 3.92 -32.49 -0.48
N PHE A 428 4.91 -31.58 -0.51
CA PHE A 428 5.17 -30.67 -1.62
C PHE A 428 6.61 -30.80 -2.08
N ASN A 429 6.93 -30.20 -3.24
CA ASN A 429 8.31 -29.98 -3.65
C ASN A 429 8.51 -28.49 -3.89
N THR A 430 9.65 -27.96 -3.48
CA THR A 430 10.04 -26.59 -3.79
C THR A 430 10.57 -26.47 -5.21
N ASP A 431 10.47 -25.26 -5.76
CA ASP A 431 11.11 -24.86 -7.01
C ASP A 431 12.60 -24.51 -6.82
N ASP A 432 13.23 -23.98 -7.87
CA ASP A 432 14.64 -23.58 -7.89
C ASP A 432 14.96 -22.44 -6.91
N ASP A 433 13.95 -21.71 -6.43
CA ASP A 433 14.06 -20.59 -5.49
C ASP A 433 13.69 -21.01 -4.05
N GLY A 434 13.41 -22.30 -3.82
CA GLY A 434 13.04 -22.78 -2.49
C GLY A 434 11.59 -22.46 -2.10
N ARG A 435 10.73 -22.15 -3.07
CA ARG A 435 9.30 -21.88 -2.87
C ARG A 435 8.46 -23.09 -3.23
N PHE A 436 7.41 -23.35 -2.46
CA PHE A 436 6.35 -24.27 -2.88
C PHE A 436 4.97 -23.62 -2.76
N THR A 437 4.01 -24.12 -3.54
CA THR A 437 2.61 -23.73 -3.39
C THR A 437 1.73 -24.93 -3.69
N GLY A 438 0.76 -25.20 -2.83
CA GLY A 438 -0.17 -26.29 -3.05
C GLY A 438 -1.28 -26.37 -2.03
N PHE A 439 -2.31 -27.13 -2.38
CA PHE A 439 -3.50 -27.24 -1.55
C PHE A 439 -3.45 -28.46 -0.65
N PHE A 440 -3.96 -28.32 0.57
CA PHE A 440 -4.26 -29.42 1.47
C PHE A 440 -5.65 -29.25 2.08
N ILE A 441 -6.23 -30.35 2.56
CA ILE A 441 -7.52 -30.33 3.27
C ILE A 441 -7.22 -30.41 4.76
N VAL A 442 -7.75 -29.46 5.52
CA VAL A 442 -7.70 -29.49 6.97
C VAL A 442 -8.56 -30.66 7.46
N PRO A 443 -8.03 -31.60 8.27
CA PRO A 443 -8.83 -32.70 8.80
C PRO A 443 -9.90 -32.16 9.75
N SER A 444 -10.99 -32.90 9.92
CA SER A 444 -12.01 -32.55 10.89
C SER A 444 -11.39 -32.49 12.30
N ALA A 445 -11.35 -31.28 12.86
CA ALA A 445 -10.80 -30.98 14.16
C ALA A 445 -11.81 -30.16 14.97
N ASN A 446 -11.66 -30.14 16.29
CA ASN A 446 -12.48 -29.29 17.14
C ASN A 446 -12.14 -27.81 16.88
N PRO A 447 -13.08 -26.88 17.10
CA PRO A 447 -12.79 -25.45 17.03
C PRO A 447 -11.59 -25.07 17.91
N GLY A 448 -10.68 -24.25 17.38
CA GLY A 448 -9.45 -23.84 18.05
C GLY A 448 -8.34 -23.40 17.10
N ALA A 449 -7.22 -22.96 17.66
CA ALA A 449 -6.00 -22.60 16.94
C ALA A 449 -5.03 -23.80 16.90
N TYR A 450 -4.48 -24.06 15.72
CA TYR A 450 -3.57 -25.17 15.47
C TYR A 450 -2.32 -24.71 14.73
N GLU A 451 -1.15 -25.12 15.20
CA GLU A 451 0.09 -24.89 14.48
C GLU A 451 0.22 -25.89 13.33
N VAL A 452 0.38 -25.34 12.12
CA VAL A 452 0.78 -26.08 10.93
C VAL A 452 2.27 -25.83 10.73
N ARG A 453 3.04 -26.91 10.56
CA ARG A 453 4.50 -26.88 10.43
C ARG A 453 4.90 -27.50 9.10
N ALA A 454 5.61 -26.76 8.27
CA ALA A 454 6.29 -27.25 7.08
C ALA A 454 7.76 -27.52 7.41
N VAL A 455 8.32 -28.64 6.98
CA VAL A 455 9.74 -28.98 7.15
C VAL A 455 10.29 -29.66 5.90
N ASP A 456 11.44 -29.21 5.42
CA ASP A 456 12.13 -29.84 4.28
C ASP A 456 13.12 -30.93 4.71
N GLU A 457 13.66 -31.66 3.73
CA GLU A 457 14.64 -32.74 3.96
C GLU A 457 16.01 -32.25 4.48
N TYR A 458 16.28 -30.94 4.39
CA TYR A 458 17.52 -30.29 4.84
C TYR A 458 17.38 -29.66 6.23
N GLY A 459 16.18 -29.67 6.81
CA GLY A 459 15.88 -29.19 8.16
C GLY A 459 15.41 -27.75 8.24
N HIS A 460 15.12 -27.08 7.12
CA HIS A 460 14.43 -25.78 7.16
C HIS A 460 12.98 -26.00 7.57
N GLU A 461 12.49 -25.20 8.53
CA GLU A 461 11.13 -25.31 9.03
C GLU A 461 10.43 -23.96 9.14
N ALA A 462 9.13 -23.96 8.89
CA ALA A 462 8.28 -22.81 9.10
C ALA A 462 6.93 -23.22 9.70
N THR A 463 6.42 -22.40 10.61
CA THR A 463 5.15 -22.63 11.29
C THR A 463 4.16 -21.49 11.01
N ARG A 464 2.88 -21.83 10.90
CA ARG A 464 1.78 -20.87 10.81
C ARG A 464 0.57 -21.38 11.59
N THR A 465 -0.13 -20.47 12.26
CA THR A 465 -1.37 -20.79 12.98
C THR A 465 -2.54 -20.87 12.00
N LEU A 466 -3.35 -21.93 12.14
CA LEU A 466 -4.59 -22.18 11.43
C LEU A 466 -5.76 -22.24 12.43
N TYR A 467 -6.87 -21.58 12.11
CA TYR A 467 -8.05 -21.49 12.96
C TYR A 467 -9.18 -22.37 12.42
N VAL A 468 -9.62 -23.32 13.24
CA VAL A 468 -10.85 -24.08 12.99
C VAL A 468 -11.97 -23.43 13.78
N ILE A 469 -13.06 -23.04 13.11
CA ILE A 469 -14.17 -22.32 13.71
C ILE A 469 -15.45 -23.15 13.78
N ASP A 470 -16.29 -22.85 14.77
CA ASP A 470 -17.61 -23.45 14.97
C ASP A 470 -18.68 -22.60 14.28
N VAL A 471 -19.45 -23.24 13.39
CA VAL A 471 -20.53 -22.61 12.62
C VAL A 471 -21.91 -23.16 13.01
N THR A 472 -22.04 -23.76 14.19
CA THR A 472 -23.32 -24.29 14.70
C THR A 472 -24.36 -23.17 14.67
N PRO A 473 -25.56 -23.38 14.07
CA PRO A 473 -26.54 -22.32 13.89
C PRO A 473 -26.93 -21.61 15.19
N LEU A 474 -27.02 -20.28 15.14
CA LEU A 474 -27.45 -19.46 16.26
C LEU A 474 -28.96 -19.62 16.42
N SER A 475 -29.42 -19.84 17.65
CA SER A 475 -30.86 -19.86 17.95
C SER A 475 -31.35 -18.44 18.22
N VAL A 476 -32.27 -17.95 17.39
CA VAL A 476 -32.91 -16.63 17.52
C VAL A 476 -34.38 -16.83 17.90
N LEU A 477 -34.70 -16.59 19.17
CA LEU A 477 -36.05 -16.75 19.70
C LEU A 477 -36.71 -15.38 19.81
N ILE A 478 -37.89 -15.22 19.22
CA ILE A 478 -38.62 -13.95 19.22
C ILE A 478 -39.97 -14.15 19.90
N ASP A 479 -40.32 -13.23 20.80
CA ASP A 479 -41.65 -13.15 21.39
C ASP A 479 -42.25 -11.74 21.28
N VAL A 480 -43.58 -11.69 21.15
CA VAL A 480 -44.39 -10.46 21.09
C VAL A 480 -45.80 -10.80 21.57
N GLY A 481 -46.54 -9.79 22.04
CA GLY A 481 -47.96 -9.91 22.33
C GLY A 481 -48.73 -10.45 21.12
N SER A 482 -49.63 -11.41 21.34
CA SER A 482 -50.33 -12.09 20.24
C SER A 482 -51.33 -11.20 19.50
N ILE A 483 -51.85 -10.16 20.15
CA ILE A 483 -52.84 -9.23 19.62
C ILE A 483 -52.45 -7.81 20.00
N HIS A 484 -52.53 -6.90 19.03
CA HIS A 484 -52.35 -5.46 19.22
C HIS A 484 -53.43 -4.67 18.48
N PHE A 485 -53.64 -3.42 18.91
CA PHE A 485 -54.61 -2.51 18.32
C PHE A 485 -53.93 -1.32 17.64
N ARG A 486 -54.69 -0.61 16.80
CA ARG A 486 -54.21 0.60 16.11
C ARG A 486 -53.81 1.67 17.12
N GLY A 487 -52.65 2.30 16.91
CA GLY A 487 -52.08 3.29 17.83
C GLY A 487 -51.29 2.69 19.00
N GLU A 488 -51.32 1.37 19.20
CA GLU A 488 -50.51 0.72 20.23
C GLU A 488 -49.06 0.51 19.77
N ARG A 489 -48.20 0.29 20.76
CA ARG A 489 -46.79 -0.07 20.53
C ARG A 489 -46.63 -1.58 20.71
N ALA A 490 -46.24 -2.28 19.65
CA ALA A 490 -45.82 -3.67 19.72
C ALA A 490 -44.35 -3.72 20.16
N GLU A 491 -44.07 -4.52 21.19
CA GLU A 491 -42.71 -4.77 21.67
C GLU A 491 -42.32 -6.21 21.38
N PHE A 492 -41.28 -6.39 20.59
CA PHE A 492 -40.65 -7.68 20.34
C PHE A 492 -39.45 -7.84 21.25
N TYR A 493 -39.32 -9.01 21.86
CA TYR A 493 -38.13 -9.42 22.58
C TYR A 493 -37.43 -10.52 21.79
N ILE A 494 -36.16 -10.30 21.47
CA ILE A 494 -35.31 -11.23 20.72
C ILE A 494 -34.27 -11.78 21.68
N LEU A 495 -34.19 -13.10 21.80
CA LEU A 495 -33.21 -13.82 22.61
C LEU A 495 -32.29 -14.64 21.69
N THR A 496 -30.99 -14.38 21.78
CA THR A 496 -29.96 -15.09 21.01
C THR A 496 -29.27 -16.12 21.90
N LEU A 497 -29.21 -17.36 21.44
CA LEU A 497 -28.58 -18.48 22.13
C LEU A 497 -27.60 -19.20 21.20
N TYR A 498 -26.39 -19.42 21.67
CA TYR A 498 -25.41 -20.28 21.03
C TYR A 498 -25.17 -21.51 21.91
N ASN A 499 -25.37 -22.71 21.36
CA ASN A 499 -25.36 -23.98 22.11
C ASN A 499 -26.16 -23.94 23.43
N GLY A 500 -27.32 -23.28 23.41
CA GLY A 500 -28.21 -23.14 24.56
C GLY A 500 -27.81 -22.11 25.61
N THR A 501 -26.69 -21.40 25.42
CA THR A 501 -26.22 -20.33 26.32
C THR A 501 -26.49 -18.96 25.70
N ARG A 502 -26.87 -17.97 26.50
CA ARG A 502 -27.10 -16.59 26.03
C ARG A 502 -25.78 -15.95 25.60
N VAL A 503 -25.74 -15.44 24.38
CA VAL A 503 -24.60 -14.71 23.81
C VAL A 503 -25.08 -13.39 23.22
N ASP A 504 -24.26 -12.34 23.34
CA ASP A 504 -24.52 -11.10 22.62
C ASP A 504 -24.14 -11.31 21.14
N ALA A 505 -25.13 -11.30 20.26
CA ALA A 505 -24.96 -11.35 18.81
C ALA A 505 -25.34 -10.00 18.18
N GLU A 506 -24.79 -9.69 17.02
CA GLU A 506 -25.25 -8.56 16.22
C GLU A 506 -26.59 -8.92 15.57
N ILE A 507 -27.63 -8.10 15.77
CA ILE A 507 -28.89 -8.25 15.02
C ILE A 507 -28.73 -7.55 13.67
N THR A 508 -28.36 -8.31 12.66
CA THR A 508 -28.02 -7.80 11.32
C THR A 508 -29.25 -7.37 10.52
N SER A 509 -30.44 -7.89 10.85
CA SER A 509 -31.70 -7.58 10.19
C SER A 509 -32.87 -7.76 11.15
N ALA A 510 -33.81 -6.81 11.16
CA ALA A 510 -35.11 -6.93 11.83
C ALA A 510 -36.21 -6.32 10.97
N LYS A 511 -36.84 -7.12 10.11
CA LYS A 511 -37.79 -6.65 9.09
C LYS A 511 -39.21 -7.07 9.41
N LEU A 512 -40.14 -6.13 9.30
CA LEU A 512 -41.55 -6.34 9.55
C LEU A 512 -42.31 -6.54 8.24
N TYR A 513 -43.15 -7.57 8.19
CA TYR A 513 -43.96 -7.96 7.04
C TYR A 513 -45.44 -8.01 7.41
N ARG A 514 -46.32 -7.83 6.41
CA ARG A 514 -47.76 -8.02 6.54
C ARG A 514 -48.33 -8.63 5.26
N GLY A 515 -49.02 -9.77 5.38
CA GLY A 515 -49.64 -10.45 4.23
C GLY A 515 -48.63 -10.79 3.12
N GLY A 516 -47.39 -11.12 3.49
CA GLY A 516 -46.29 -11.41 2.56
C GLY A 516 -45.57 -10.18 1.99
N GLN A 517 -46.03 -8.96 2.27
CA GLN A 517 -45.37 -7.73 1.82
C GLN A 517 -44.47 -7.14 2.89
N PHE A 518 -43.28 -6.68 2.50
CA PHE A 518 -42.39 -5.90 3.35
C PHE A 518 -43.07 -4.58 3.76
N LEU A 519 -42.98 -4.24 5.04
CA LEU A 519 -43.64 -3.09 5.62
C LEU A 519 -42.66 -2.06 6.18
N ALA A 520 -41.67 -2.50 6.96
CA ALA A 520 -40.69 -1.62 7.59
C ALA A 520 -39.40 -2.36 7.93
N ASP A 521 -38.28 -1.63 7.87
CA ASP A 521 -37.00 -2.06 8.43
C ASP A 521 -36.85 -1.47 9.84
N LEU A 522 -36.73 -2.34 10.83
CA LEU A 522 -36.63 -1.98 12.25
C LEU A 522 -35.24 -2.26 12.82
N THR A 523 -34.25 -2.60 11.98
CA THR A 523 -32.90 -2.98 12.40
C THR A 523 -32.24 -1.89 13.25
N GLY A 524 -32.33 -0.63 12.82
CA GLY A 524 -31.79 0.51 13.59
C GLY A 524 -32.53 0.84 14.90
N SER A 525 -33.67 0.17 15.17
CA SER A 525 -34.44 0.34 16.41
C SER A 525 -34.19 -0.77 17.45
N VAL A 526 -33.33 -1.73 17.13
CA VAL A 526 -32.92 -2.79 18.04
C VAL A 526 -32.13 -2.18 19.20
N GLY A 527 -32.63 -2.35 20.42
CA GLY A 527 -31.93 -1.96 21.64
C GLY A 527 -31.56 -3.17 22.48
N ARG A 528 -30.29 -3.27 22.91
CA ARG A 528 -29.87 -4.29 23.87
C ARG A 528 -30.49 -4.03 25.24
N VAL A 529 -31.05 -5.08 25.86
CA VAL A 529 -31.67 -5.04 27.20
C VAL A 529 -30.79 -5.74 28.23
N ALA A 530 -30.27 -6.92 27.89
CA ALA A 530 -29.37 -7.72 28.71
C ALA A 530 -28.54 -8.66 27.82
N LEU A 531 -27.64 -9.46 28.41
CA LEU A 531 -26.87 -10.47 27.67
C LEU A 531 -27.78 -11.34 26.79
N GLY A 532 -27.55 -11.26 25.47
CA GLY A 532 -28.28 -11.96 24.42
C GLY A 532 -29.77 -11.59 24.32
N LEU A 533 -30.25 -10.54 24.99
CA LEU A 533 -31.65 -10.12 24.98
C LEU A 533 -31.78 -8.71 24.42
N TYR A 534 -32.58 -8.58 23.37
CA TYR A 534 -32.82 -7.34 22.64
C TYR A 534 -34.30 -7.01 22.61
N ARG A 535 -34.60 -5.72 22.45
CA ARG A 535 -35.96 -5.20 22.28
C ARG A 535 -36.07 -4.40 20.99
N VAL A 536 -37.10 -4.70 20.21
CA VAL A 536 -37.50 -3.95 19.02
C VAL A 536 -38.91 -3.42 19.25
N THR A 537 -39.18 -2.16 18.91
CA THR A 537 -40.51 -1.57 19.09
C THR A 537 -41.08 -1.07 17.78
N TYR A 538 -42.37 -1.33 17.54
CA TYR A 538 -43.10 -0.82 16.39
C TYR A 538 -44.39 -0.13 16.84
N THR A 539 -44.56 1.15 16.51
CA THR A 539 -45.82 1.87 16.76
C THR A 539 -46.77 1.61 15.60
N ILE A 540 -47.89 0.95 15.87
CA ILE A 540 -48.88 0.60 14.85
C ILE A 540 -49.64 1.88 14.46
N PRO A 541 -49.62 2.31 13.18
CA PRO A 541 -50.36 3.49 12.75
C PRO A 541 -51.86 3.44 13.10
N SER A 542 -52.47 4.60 13.36
CA SER A 542 -53.89 4.70 13.71
C SER A 542 -54.82 4.24 12.59
N ASP A 543 -54.33 4.20 11.36
CA ASP A 543 -55.00 3.75 10.14
C ASP A 543 -54.47 2.39 9.63
N ALA A 544 -53.64 1.71 10.43
CA ALA A 544 -53.01 0.45 10.03
C ALA A 544 -54.05 -0.60 9.60
N PRO A 545 -53.86 -1.26 8.44
CA PRO A 545 -54.71 -2.37 8.04
C PRO A 545 -54.68 -3.51 9.06
N THR A 546 -55.84 -4.11 9.32
CA THR A 546 -55.96 -5.27 10.20
C THR A 546 -55.36 -6.50 9.52
N GLY A 547 -54.88 -7.45 10.32
CA GLY A 547 -54.28 -8.69 9.82
C GLY A 547 -52.99 -9.06 10.55
N THR A 548 -52.33 -10.10 10.06
CA THR A 548 -51.11 -10.63 10.67
C THR A 548 -49.89 -9.83 10.25
N TYR A 549 -49.12 -9.40 11.24
CA TYR A 549 -47.83 -8.75 11.10
C TYR A 549 -46.75 -9.71 11.61
N THR A 550 -45.66 -9.88 10.87
CA THR A 550 -44.59 -10.82 11.19
C THR A 550 -43.26 -10.09 11.22
N LEU A 551 -42.56 -10.15 12.35
CA LEU A 551 -41.16 -9.74 12.41
C LEU A 551 -40.29 -10.94 12.07
N VAL A 552 -39.35 -10.76 11.15
CA VAL A 552 -38.24 -11.67 10.88
C VAL A 552 -36.97 -10.98 11.34
N ALA A 553 -36.20 -11.62 12.22
CA ALA A 553 -34.91 -11.10 12.65
C ALA A 553 -33.80 -12.10 12.36
N GLU A 554 -32.67 -11.59 11.90
CA GLU A 554 -31.44 -12.33 11.66
C GLU A 554 -30.36 -11.81 12.61
N ALA A 555 -29.51 -12.72 13.06
CA ALA A 555 -28.43 -12.41 13.98
C ALA A 555 -27.13 -13.14 13.61
N HIS A 556 -26.01 -12.49 13.89
CA HIS A 556 -24.66 -12.98 13.63
C HIS A 556 -23.84 -12.87 14.91
N TYR A 557 -23.32 -14.00 15.38
CA TYR A 557 -22.45 -14.09 16.54
C TYR A 557 -21.04 -14.48 16.08
N THR A 558 -20.08 -13.60 16.37
CA THR A 558 -18.65 -13.82 16.12
C THR A 558 -17.90 -13.80 17.44
N ASP A 559 -16.97 -14.74 17.59
CA ASP A 559 -16.02 -14.84 18.70
C ASP A 559 -14.70 -15.43 18.16
N ASP A 560 -13.68 -15.61 19.01
CA ASP A 560 -12.33 -16.08 18.61
C ASP A 560 -12.37 -17.35 17.74
N PHE A 561 -13.30 -18.27 18.04
CA PHE A 561 -13.45 -19.55 17.34
C PHE A 561 -14.88 -19.85 16.90
N VAL A 562 -15.76 -18.85 16.83
CA VAL A 562 -17.18 -19.03 16.49
C VAL A 562 -17.59 -18.06 15.39
N ASP A 563 -18.27 -18.56 14.37
CA ASP A 563 -18.94 -17.76 13.33
C ASP A 563 -20.34 -18.35 13.09
N SER A 564 -21.30 -17.89 13.87
CA SER A 564 -22.63 -18.50 13.96
C SER A 564 -23.71 -17.53 13.50
N ARG A 565 -24.57 -17.98 12.59
CA ARG A 565 -25.70 -17.20 12.07
C ARG A 565 -27.02 -17.88 12.36
N GLY A 566 -28.07 -17.10 12.52
CA GLY A 566 -29.40 -17.61 12.80
C GLY A 566 -30.49 -16.62 12.43
N ALA A 567 -31.71 -17.14 12.25
CA ALA A 567 -32.89 -16.35 11.99
C ALA A 567 -34.07 -16.86 12.82
N GLY A 568 -34.93 -15.92 13.23
CA GLY A 568 -36.15 -16.20 13.95
C GLY A 568 -37.29 -15.37 13.39
N LEU A 569 -38.52 -15.82 13.60
CA LEU A 569 -39.70 -15.04 13.26
C LEU A 569 -40.79 -15.17 14.31
N ARG A 570 -41.60 -14.11 14.44
CA ARG A 570 -42.79 -14.12 15.29
C ARG A 570 -43.85 -13.20 14.72
N SER A 571 -45.10 -13.63 14.84
CA SER A 571 -46.25 -12.89 14.33
C SER A 571 -47.17 -12.41 15.43
N PHE A 572 -47.81 -11.27 15.21
CA PHE A 572 -48.92 -10.77 16.01
C PHE A 572 -50.08 -10.35 15.09
N LEU A 573 -51.29 -10.32 15.65
CA LEU A 573 -52.49 -9.88 14.94
C LEU A 573 -52.83 -8.43 15.28
N VAL A 574 -52.93 -7.56 14.28
CA VAL A 574 -53.61 -6.26 14.42
C VAL A 574 -55.10 -6.49 14.20
N SER A 575 -55.89 -6.39 15.28
CA SER A 575 -57.32 -6.66 15.24
C SER A 575 -58.13 -5.39 15.50
N PRO A 576 -59.31 -5.22 14.86
CA PRO A 576 -60.22 -4.13 15.20
C PRO A 576 -61.04 -4.41 16.47
N THR A 577 -61.10 -5.67 16.90
CA THR A 577 -61.88 -6.16 18.06
C THR A 577 -61.17 -7.34 18.74
N PHE A 578 -61.53 -7.72 19.97
CA PHE A 578 -61.06 -8.99 20.54
C PHE A 578 -61.69 -10.17 19.78
N GLN A 579 -60.90 -11.17 19.37
CA GLN A 579 -61.41 -12.28 18.54
C GLN A 579 -62.69 -12.89 19.15
N ARG A 580 -63.72 -13.03 18.29
CA ARG A 580 -65.10 -13.51 18.56
C ARG A 580 -66.06 -12.55 19.25
N TRP A 581 -65.66 -11.34 19.65
CA TRP A 581 -66.59 -10.41 20.28
C TRP A 581 -66.52 -9.05 19.58
N ASN A 582 -67.67 -8.52 19.13
CA ASN A 582 -67.75 -7.17 18.58
C ASN A 582 -67.69 -6.17 19.74
N ILE A 583 -66.49 -6.04 20.31
CA ILE A 583 -66.22 -5.24 21.50
C ILE A 583 -65.60 -3.91 21.09
N THR A 584 -66.25 -2.81 21.46
CA THR A 584 -65.73 -1.45 21.35
C THR A 584 -65.43 -0.90 22.73
N LEU A 585 -64.19 -0.47 22.96
CA LEU A 585 -63.75 0.21 24.18
C LEU A 585 -64.28 1.66 24.14
N GLU A 586 -65.13 2.06 25.09
CA GLU A 586 -65.80 3.37 25.06
C GLU A 586 -65.04 4.47 25.82
N ASP A 587 -64.44 4.15 26.98
CA ASP A 587 -63.72 5.12 27.83
C ASP A 587 -62.77 4.40 28.80
N ILE A 588 -61.67 5.05 29.21
CA ILE A 588 -60.80 4.62 30.33
C ILE A 588 -60.63 5.79 31.29
N ARG A 589 -60.96 5.57 32.58
CA ARG A 589 -60.71 6.56 33.66
C ARG A 589 -60.01 5.90 34.85
N GLY A 590 -58.74 6.24 35.05
CA GLY A 590 -57.89 5.58 36.04
C GLY A 590 -57.71 4.11 35.67
N ASP A 591 -57.97 3.21 36.61
CA ASP A 591 -57.68 1.78 36.47
C ASP A 591 -58.88 0.98 35.92
N VAL A 592 -59.91 1.67 35.43
CA VAL A 592 -61.19 1.07 35.01
C VAL A 592 -61.50 1.41 33.56
N ALA A 593 -61.64 0.37 32.73
CA ALA A 593 -62.04 0.44 31.33
C ALA A 593 -63.54 0.12 31.17
N THR A 594 -64.27 0.92 30.39
CA THR A 594 -65.68 0.67 30.05
C THR A 594 -65.75 0.08 28.65
N ILE A 595 -66.33 -1.11 28.55
CA ILE A 595 -66.32 -1.94 27.36
C ILE A 595 -67.77 -2.15 26.88
N LYS A 596 -68.07 -1.76 25.63
CA LYS A 596 -69.33 -2.08 24.96
C LYS A 596 -69.18 -3.37 24.19
N THR A 597 -70.07 -4.33 24.43
CA THR A 597 -70.12 -5.61 23.71
C THR A 597 -71.48 -5.74 23.04
N ASP A 598 -71.56 -6.34 21.86
CA ASP A 598 -72.84 -6.74 21.23
C ASP A 598 -73.50 -7.96 21.89
N VAL A 599 -73.02 -8.42 23.06
CA VAL A 599 -73.66 -9.52 23.80
C VAL A 599 -74.96 -9.01 24.40
N TYR A 600 -76.07 -9.21 23.69
CA TYR A 600 -77.39 -9.02 24.25
C TYR A 600 -77.91 -10.27 25.01
N GLU A 601 -77.29 -11.44 24.88
CA GLU A 601 -77.71 -12.63 25.63
C GLU A 601 -76.63 -13.72 25.57
N ILE A 602 -76.36 -14.38 26.70
CA ILE A 602 -75.71 -15.70 26.71
C ILE A 602 -76.79 -16.70 26.26
N GLU A 603 -77.07 -16.78 24.97
CA GLU A 603 -77.68 -17.96 24.37
C GLU A 603 -76.53 -18.88 23.98
N MET A 604 -76.24 -19.88 24.83
CA MET A 604 -75.56 -21.07 24.36
C MET A 604 -76.44 -21.68 23.27
N ASP A 605 -75.90 -21.79 22.07
CA ASP A 605 -76.50 -22.56 21.00
C ASP A 605 -76.60 -24.03 21.46
N LEU A 606 -77.81 -24.44 21.80
CA LEU A 606 -78.13 -25.78 22.30
C LEU A 606 -77.83 -26.87 21.25
N ASP A 607 -77.68 -26.49 19.99
CA ASP A 607 -77.32 -27.42 18.91
C ASP A 607 -75.81 -27.71 18.88
N GLU A 608 -74.93 -26.76 19.25
CA GLU A 608 -73.48 -27.02 19.42
C GLU A 608 -73.20 -27.92 20.64
N LEU A 609 -73.95 -27.76 21.73
CA LEU A 609 -73.84 -28.63 22.91
C LEU A 609 -74.38 -30.05 22.62
N ARG A 610 -75.29 -30.17 21.65
CA ARG A 610 -75.86 -31.43 21.18
C ARG A 610 -74.91 -32.17 20.23
N GLU A 611 -74.18 -31.46 19.37
CA GLU A 611 -73.10 -32.05 18.55
C GLU A 611 -71.94 -32.56 19.43
N MET A 612 -71.55 -31.81 20.48
CA MET A 612 -70.53 -32.26 21.44
C MET A 612 -70.93 -33.51 22.24
N LEU A 613 -72.24 -33.77 22.38
CA LEU A 613 -72.79 -34.93 23.10
C LEU A 613 -72.97 -36.18 22.22
N GLU A 614 -72.91 -36.05 20.89
CA GLU A 614 -72.92 -37.20 19.97
C GLU A 614 -71.53 -37.86 19.81
N ASP A 615 -70.44 -37.10 20.04
CA ASP A 615 -69.06 -37.60 19.94
C ASP A 615 -68.59 -38.47 21.12
N VAL A 616 -69.30 -38.47 22.25
CA VAL A 616 -68.98 -39.33 23.41
C VAL A 616 -69.89 -40.55 23.40
N ASN A 617 -69.60 -41.49 22.49
CA ASN A 617 -70.27 -42.79 22.40
C ASN A 617 -69.94 -43.69 23.60
N ALA A 618 -70.44 -43.33 24.79
CA ALA A 618 -70.28 -44.06 26.03
C ALA A 618 -71.65 -44.48 26.56
N THR A 619 -71.83 -45.79 26.77
CA THR A 619 -73.10 -46.35 27.25
C THR A 619 -73.07 -46.42 28.77
N LEU A 620 -74.09 -45.83 29.40
CA LEU A 620 -74.36 -45.99 30.82
C LEU A 620 -74.76 -47.45 31.09
N VAL A 621 -73.96 -48.19 31.84
CA VAL A 621 -74.16 -49.62 32.07
C VAL A 621 -75.08 -49.87 33.25
N GLU A 622 -74.94 -49.11 34.34
CA GLU A 622 -75.74 -49.27 35.56
C GLU A 622 -75.63 -48.03 36.45
N VAL A 623 -76.66 -47.76 37.26
CA VAL A 623 -76.61 -46.82 38.38
C VAL A 623 -77.00 -47.56 39.66
N ARG A 624 -76.16 -47.52 40.70
CA ARG A 624 -76.47 -48.05 42.05
C ARG A 624 -76.42 -46.92 43.07
N GLY A 625 -77.59 -46.46 43.51
CA GLY A 625 -77.70 -45.29 44.36
C GLY A 625 -77.17 -44.06 43.61
N ASP A 626 -76.16 -43.40 44.16
CA ASP A 626 -75.67 -42.12 43.65
C ASP A 626 -74.46 -42.26 42.72
N VAL A 627 -74.14 -43.48 42.25
CA VAL A 627 -72.97 -43.76 41.40
C VAL A 627 -73.40 -44.41 40.09
N ALA A 628 -73.04 -43.77 38.97
CA ALA A 628 -73.21 -44.25 37.60
C ALA A 628 -71.93 -44.91 37.08
N VAL A 629 -72.05 -46.14 36.53
CA VAL A 629 -70.94 -46.84 35.85
C VAL A 629 -71.11 -46.69 34.35
N ILE A 630 -70.14 -46.03 33.72
CA ILE A 630 -70.12 -45.72 32.28
C ILE A 630 -69.07 -46.60 31.60
N LYS A 631 -69.43 -47.23 30.47
CA LYS A 631 -68.49 -47.95 29.61
C LYS A 631 -68.22 -47.12 28.36
N ALA A 632 -67.03 -46.52 28.30
CA ALA A 632 -66.50 -45.85 27.11
C ALA A 632 -65.54 -46.80 26.37
N ASN A 633 -65.71 -46.97 25.07
CA ASN A 633 -64.69 -47.61 24.22
C ASN A 633 -63.55 -46.59 24.04
N LEU A 634 -62.43 -46.81 24.73
CA LEU A 634 -61.22 -46.00 24.61
C LEU A 634 -60.38 -46.48 23.42
N THR A 635 -60.23 -45.64 22.40
CA THR A 635 -59.09 -45.69 21.48
C THR A 635 -58.53 -44.28 21.26
N TYR A 636 -57.89 -43.73 22.30
CA TYR A 636 -56.81 -42.74 22.14
C TYR A 636 -55.93 -42.83 23.40
N ILE A 637 -54.74 -43.40 23.25
CA ILE A 637 -53.67 -43.31 24.24
C ILE A 637 -52.87 -42.07 23.90
N SER A 638 -52.84 -41.08 24.80
CA SER A 638 -51.85 -40.01 24.80
C SER A 638 -50.50 -40.59 25.18
N ALA A 639 -49.72 -41.01 24.18
CA ALA A 639 -48.30 -41.29 24.39
C ALA A 639 -47.57 -39.95 24.54
N LYS A 640 -46.91 -39.74 25.68
CA LYS A 640 -45.89 -38.70 25.83
C LYS A 640 -44.81 -38.91 24.75
N LEU A 641 -44.57 -37.87 23.96
CA LEU A 641 -43.76 -37.87 22.75
C LEU A 641 -42.25 -37.79 23.04
N ASP A 642 -41.80 -38.33 24.17
CA ASP A 642 -40.44 -38.15 24.68
C ASP A 642 -39.58 -39.43 24.44
N VAL A 643 -40.17 -40.50 23.87
CA VAL A 643 -39.54 -41.85 23.81
C VAL A 643 -39.64 -42.53 22.44
N LEU A 644 -40.01 -41.83 21.35
CA LEU A 644 -40.05 -42.45 20.02
C LEU A 644 -38.69 -42.35 19.33
N ASN A 645 -37.87 -43.39 19.50
CA ASN A 645 -36.73 -43.68 18.64
C ASN A 645 -37.27 -44.04 17.24
N ALA A 646 -37.52 -43.04 16.40
CA ALA A 646 -38.08 -43.21 15.07
C ALA A 646 -36.96 -43.19 14.02
N THR A 647 -36.97 -44.18 13.12
CA THR A 647 -36.01 -44.30 12.01
C THR A 647 -36.76 -44.05 10.71
N LEU A 648 -36.23 -43.12 9.89
CA LEU A 648 -36.74 -42.90 8.54
C LEU A 648 -36.55 -44.18 7.73
N VAL A 649 -37.63 -44.68 7.11
CA VAL A 649 -37.59 -45.95 6.38
C VAL A 649 -37.44 -45.72 4.87
N THR A 650 -38.30 -44.89 4.29
CA THR A 650 -38.32 -44.65 2.84
C THR A 650 -39.13 -43.40 2.50
N LEU A 651 -39.00 -42.92 1.27
CA LEU A 651 -39.95 -41.99 0.67
C LEU A 651 -41.08 -42.79 0.00
N ILE A 652 -42.31 -42.28 0.09
CA ILE A 652 -43.51 -42.84 -0.56
C ILE A 652 -44.22 -41.74 -1.34
N GLU A 653 -44.92 -42.11 -2.40
CA GLU A 653 -45.78 -41.20 -3.16
C GLU A 653 -47.23 -41.40 -2.72
N ASP A 654 -47.94 -40.31 -2.45
CA ASP A 654 -49.35 -40.36 -2.11
C ASP A 654 -50.24 -40.55 -3.36
N SER A 655 -51.56 -40.67 -3.16
CA SER A 655 -52.51 -40.88 -4.27
C SER A 655 -52.62 -39.70 -5.25
N LYS A 656 -51.98 -38.57 -4.96
CA LYS A 656 -51.92 -37.37 -5.81
C LYS A 656 -50.54 -37.19 -6.44
N GLY A 657 -49.55 -38.04 -6.13
CA GLY A 657 -48.18 -37.95 -6.62
C GLY A 657 -47.26 -37.08 -5.76
N GLU A 658 -47.65 -36.76 -4.51
CA GLU A 658 -46.80 -35.99 -3.60
C GLU A 658 -45.86 -36.92 -2.82
N VAL A 659 -44.56 -36.59 -2.81
CA VAL A 659 -43.53 -37.37 -2.13
C VAL A 659 -43.54 -37.06 -0.63
N LEU A 660 -43.85 -38.07 0.19
CA LEU A 660 -43.89 -38.00 1.64
C LEU A 660 -42.79 -38.87 2.27
N ALA A 661 -42.28 -38.46 3.43
CA ALA A 661 -41.41 -39.31 4.23
C ALA A 661 -42.26 -40.33 5.01
N ALA A 662 -41.99 -41.63 4.82
CA ALA A 662 -42.57 -42.69 5.63
C ALA A 662 -41.65 -43.01 6.81
N ILE A 663 -42.13 -42.74 8.01
CA ILE A 663 -41.40 -42.94 9.26
C ILE A 663 -42.12 -44.04 10.04
N ASP A 664 -41.45 -45.18 10.23
CA ASP A 664 -42.01 -46.22 11.09
C ASP A 664 -41.78 -45.88 12.55
N THR A 665 -42.87 -45.97 13.31
CA THR A 665 -42.86 -45.82 14.76
C THR A 665 -43.35 -47.12 15.40
N ALA A 666 -43.11 -47.27 16.71
CA ALA A 666 -43.59 -48.44 17.47
C ALA A 666 -45.13 -48.63 17.46
N VAL A 667 -45.89 -47.63 16.99
CA VAL A 667 -47.35 -47.64 16.89
C VAL A 667 -47.87 -47.62 15.45
N GLY A 668 -46.99 -47.63 14.45
CA GLY A 668 -47.33 -47.65 13.02
C GLY A 668 -46.55 -46.64 12.17
N THR A 669 -46.80 -46.62 10.86
CA THR A 669 -46.16 -45.70 9.91
C THR A 669 -46.82 -44.32 9.96
N ILE A 670 -46.04 -43.28 10.23
CA ILE A 670 -46.45 -41.87 10.15
C ILE A 670 -45.94 -41.30 8.81
N ARG A 671 -46.76 -40.46 8.17
CA ARG A 671 -46.40 -39.74 6.94
C ARG A 671 -46.11 -38.29 7.28
N ALA A 672 -44.93 -37.80 6.93
CA ALA A 672 -44.55 -36.40 7.11
C ALA A 672 -44.46 -35.71 5.74
N ASP A 673 -45.07 -34.53 5.67
CA ASP A 673 -45.03 -33.66 4.51
C ASP A 673 -43.61 -33.08 4.34
N LEU A 674 -43.07 -33.19 3.12
CA LEU A 674 -41.74 -32.71 2.75
C LEU A 674 -41.79 -31.39 1.97
N GLY A 675 -42.93 -30.69 1.95
CA GLY A 675 -43.15 -29.46 1.17
C GLY A 675 -42.00 -28.44 1.27
N ALA A 676 -41.50 -28.15 2.48
CA ALA A 676 -40.39 -27.21 2.65
C ALA A 676 -39.05 -27.70 2.04
N VAL A 677 -38.81 -29.02 1.99
CA VAL A 677 -37.62 -29.60 1.36
C VAL A 677 -37.74 -29.55 -0.16
N LEU A 678 -38.95 -29.74 -0.70
CA LEU A 678 -39.24 -29.60 -2.13
C LEU A 678 -39.10 -28.15 -2.59
N GLU A 679 -39.58 -27.18 -1.81
CA GLU A 679 -39.38 -25.74 -2.08
C GLU A 679 -37.90 -25.35 -2.08
N LEU A 680 -37.09 -25.87 -1.15
CA LEU A 680 -35.64 -25.67 -1.15
C LEU A 680 -34.96 -26.31 -2.37
N LEU A 681 -35.41 -27.48 -2.81
CA LEU A 681 -34.87 -28.15 -3.98
C LEU A 681 -35.17 -27.38 -5.28
N ASP A 682 -36.37 -26.79 -5.36
CA ASP A 682 -36.76 -25.93 -6.48
C ASP A 682 -36.00 -24.60 -6.48
N ALA A 683 -35.74 -24.02 -5.30
CA ALA A 683 -34.86 -22.86 -5.16
C ALA A 683 -33.43 -23.16 -5.62
N ILE A 684 -32.84 -24.29 -5.20
CA ILE A 684 -31.52 -24.74 -5.65
C ILE A 684 -31.48 -24.94 -7.16
N LYS A 685 -32.52 -25.53 -7.76
CA LYS A 685 -32.62 -25.67 -9.22
C LYS A 685 -32.68 -24.33 -9.94
N SER A 686 -33.41 -23.36 -9.39
CA SER A 686 -33.47 -22.01 -9.94
C SER A 686 -32.09 -21.35 -9.93
N THR A 687 -31.39 -21.38 -8.80
CA THR A 687 -30.04 -20.84 -8.68
C THR A 687 -29.04 -21.54 -9.59
N LEU A 688 -29.12 -22.87 -9.72
CA LEU A 688 -28.26 -23.61 -10.65
C LEU A 688 -28.57 -23.28 -12.12
N GLY A 689 -29.81 -22.91 -12.44
CA GLY A 689 -30.18 -22.40 -13.76
C GLY A 689 -29.52 -21.05 -14.07
N GLU A 690 -29.58 -20.11 -13.13
CA GLU A 690 -28.92 -18.80 -13.24
C GLU A 690 -27.40 -18.95 -13.38
N VAL A 691 -26.77 -19.79 -12.55
CA VAL A 691 -25.33 -20.07 -12.65
C VAL A 691 -24.97 -20.67 -14.01
N ALA A 692 -25.80 -21.55 -14.57
CA ALA A 692 -25.55 -22.12 -15.89
C ALA A 692 -25.66 -21.06 -17.01
N GLU A 693 -26.59 -20.11 -16.90
CA GLU A 693 -26.70 -18.97 -17.83
C GLU A 693 -25.48 -18.05 -17.74
N ASP A 694 -25.03 -17.73 -16.52
CA ASP A 694 -23.84 -16.90 -16.29
C ASP A 694 -22.57 -17.58 -16.83
N VAL A 695 -22.40 -18.89 -16.57
CA VAL A 695 -21.26 -19.67 -17.08
C VAL A 695 -21.26 -19.73 -18.60
N GLU A 696 -22.42 -19.89 -19.23
CA GLU A 696 -22.53 -19.86 -20.69
C GLU A 696 -22.23 -18.47 -21.24
N ALA A 697 -22.70 -17.40 -20.58
CA ALA A 697 -22.39 -16.02 -20.97
C ALA A 697 -20.88 -15.72 -20.87
N ILE A 698 -20.22 -16.18 -19.80
CA ILE A 698 -18.76 -16.06 -19.63
C ILE A 698 -18.04 -16.84 -20.74
N ARG A 699 -18.44 -18.09 -20.99
CA ARG A 699 -17.83 -18.92 -22.05
C ARG A 699 -17.96 -18.27 -23.43
N VAL A 700 -19.15 -17.77 -23.79
CA VAL A 700 -19.39 -17.06 -25.06
C VAL A 700 -18.54 -15.79 -25.15
N THR A 701 -18.35 -15.10 -24.04
CA THR A 701 -17.51 -13.89 -23.99
C THR A 701 -16.05 -14.23 -24.23
N ILE A 702 -15.53 -15.30 -23.63
CA ILE A 702 -14.11 -15.71 -23.74
C ILE A 702 -13.79 -16.37 -25.09
N GLU A 703 -14.68 -17.20 -25.64
CA GLU A 703 -14.47 -17.87 -26.94
C GLU A 703 -14.30 -16.88 -28.11
N GLY A 704 -14.78 -15.63 -27.96
CA GLY A 704 -14.68 -14.58 -28.98
C GLY A 704 -13.42 -13.72 -28.92
N TRP A 705 -12.53 -13.92 -27.93
CA TRP A 705 -11.34 -13.09 -27.75
C TRP A 705 -10.09 -13.82 -28.26
N THR A 706 -9.23 -13.11 -28.99
CA THR A 706 -7.87 -13.54 -29.33
C THR A 706 -6.85 -12.59 -28.69
N GLY A 707 -5.59 -13.00 -28.56
CA GLY A 707 -4.59 -12.17 -27.90
C GLY A 707 -3.23 -12.83 -27.77
N ALA A 708 -2.24 -12.04 -27.36
CA ALA A 708 -0.86 -12.47 -27.18
C ALA A 708 -0.11 -11.50 -26.26
N THR A 709 1.06 -11.92 -25.79
CA THR A 709 1.95 -11.09 -24.96
C THR A 709 3.06 -10.46 -25.81
N ALA A 710 3.51 -9.28 -25.41
CA ALA A 710 4.68 -8.61 -25.95
C ALA A 710 5.64 -8.21 -24.83
N THR A 711 6.92 -8.02 -25.15
CA THR A 711 7.91 -7.53 -24.18
C THR A 711 8.38 -6.14 -24.61
N VAL A 712 8.20 -5.16 -23.72
CA VAL A 712 8.57 -3.76 -23.93
C VAL A 712 9.37 -3.29 -22.71
N ALA A 713 10.51 -2.63 -22.94
CA ALA A 713 11.42 -2.20 -21.87
C ALA A 713 11.74 -3.32 -20.85
N GLY A 714 11.95 -4.55 -21.34
CA GLY A 714 12.29 -5.73 -20.52
C GLY A 714 11.13 -6.34 -19.72
N ARG A 715 9.89 -5.85 -19.87
CA ARG A 715 8.71 -6.34 -19.13
C ARG A 715 7.60 -6.79 -20.07
N SER A 716 6.85 -7.81 -19.65
CA SER A 716 5.71 -8.33 -20.41
C SER A 716 4.48 -7.45 -20.28
N LEU A 717 3.78 -7.27 -21.40
CA LEU A 717 2.44 -6.67 -21.49
C LEU A 717 1.51 -7.63 -22.23
N LEU A 718 0.20 -7.52 -21.97
CA LEU A 718 -0.82 -8.36 -22.58
C LEU A 718 -1.67 -7.57 -23.57
N VAL A 719 -1.94 -8.15 -24.73
CA VAL A 719 -2.88 -7.65 -25.74
C VAL A 719 -4.01 -8.66 -25.91
N LEU A 720 -5.25 -8.18 -25.82
CA LEU A 720 -6.47 -8.94 -26.11
C LEU A 720 -7.28 -8.17 -27.16
N THR A 721 -7.96 -8.88 -28.06
CA THR A 721 -8.86 -8.30 -29.05
C THR A 721 -10.08 -9.18 -29.29
N THR A 722 -11.22 -8.57 -29.59
CA THR A 722 -12.44 -9.27 -30.01
C THR A 722 -12.47 -9.61 -31.50
N SER A 723 -11.43 -9.22 -32.25
CA SER A 723 -11.20 -9.60 -33.64
C SER A 723 -10.26 -10.80 -33.76
N GLU A 724 -10.09 -11.34 -34.96
CA GLU A 724 -9.03 -12.31 -35.24
C GLU A 724 -7.68 -11.58 -35.28
N LEU A 725 -6.77 -11.91 -34.36
CA LEU A 725 -5.38 -11.43 -34.39
C LEU A 725 -4.61 -12.19 -35.48
N VAL A 726 -4.38 -11.53 -36.60
CA VAL A 726 -3.73 -12.11 -37.80
C VAL A 726 -2.21 -12.10 -37.67
N GLU A 727 -1.64 -10.98 -37.18
CA GLU A 727 -0.20 -10.79 -36.93
C GLU A 727 0.02 -9.88 -35.71
N GLY A 728 1.18 -10.00 -35.07
CA GLY A 728 1.56 -9.22 -33.88
C GLY A 728 1.04 -9.81 -32.56
N PRO A 729 1.26 -9.13 -31.42
CA PRO A 729 1.91 -7.83 -31.25
C PRO A 729 3.39 -7.86 -31.64
N GLU A 730 3.75 -7.01 -32.60
CA GLU A 730 5.14 -6.70 -32.95
C GLU A 730 5.55 -5.42 -32.20
N VAL A 731 6.74 -5.40 -31.62
CA VAL A 731 7.29 -4.21 -30.95
C VAL A 731 8.29 -3.56 -31.89
N LEU A 732 8.02 -2.33 -32.29
CA LEU A 732 8.87 -1.47 -33.12
C LEU A 732 9.45 -0.34 -32.25
N ASP A 733 10.68 0.06 -32.54
CA ASP A 733 11.37 1.21 -31.93
C ASP A 733 11.26 1.28 -30.39
N SER A 734 11.26 0.10 -29.75
CA SER A 734 11.15 -0.11 -28.30
C SER A 734 9.89 0.44 -27.60
N ALA A 735 9.02 1.18 -28.29
CA ALA A 735 7.86 1.85 -27.68
C ALA A 735 6.56 1.74 -28.49
N ILE A 736 6.58 1.09 -29.66
CA ILE A 736 5.44 1.02 -30.57
C ILE A 736 4.96 -0.42 -30.66
N LEU A 737 3.70 -0.67 -30.30
CA LEU A 737 3.04 -1.96 -30.51
C LEU A 737 2.23 -1.93 -31.79
N ARG A 738 2.48 -2.88 -32.68
CA ARG A 738 1.74 -3.05 -33.93
C ARG A 738 1.01 -4.39 -33.97
N LEU A 739 -0.27 -4.33 -34.34
CA LEU A 739 -1.18 -5.46 -34.44
C LEU A 739 -1.83 -5.46 -35.83
N ARG A 740 -1.99 -6.64 -36.41
CA ARG A 740 -2.85 -6.84 -37.58
C ARG A 740 -4.09 -7.61 -37.15
N VAL A 741 -5.25 -7.03 -37.36
CA VAL A 741 -6.54 -7.59 -36.94
C VAL A 741 -7.44 -7.83 -38.16
N ALA A 742 -8.29 -8.84 -38.10
CA ALA A 742 -9.28 -9.11 -39.15
C ALA A 742 -10.66 -9.41 -38.56
N GLY A 743 -11.69 -9.04 -39.32
CA GLY A 743 -13.07 -9.33 -38.98
C GLY A 743 -14.03 -8.98 -40.12
N PRO A 744 -15.30 -9.42 -40.04
CA PRO A 744 -16.28 -9.21 -41.09
C PRO A 744 -16.54 -7.71 -41.35
N PRO A 745 -16.60 -7.25 -42.62
CA PRO A 745 -16.87 -5.84 -42.93
C PRO A 745 -18.18 -5.35 -42.28
N GLY A 746 -18.12 -4.21 -41.57
CA GLY A 746 -19.27 -3.61 -40.90
C GLY A 746 -19.51 -4.06 -39.45
N THR A 747 -18.66 -4.91 -38.87
CA THR A 747 -18.66 -5.19 -37.42
C THR A 747 -17.63 -4.31 -36.69
N SER A 748 -17.74 -4.22 -35.37
CA SER A 748 -16.78 -3.52 -34.50
C SER A 748 -15.85 -4.50 -33.80
N GLY A 749 -14.59 -4.11 -33.62
CA GLY A 749 -13.61 -4.78 -32.76
C GLY A 749 -13.21 -3.89 -31.59
N GLU A 750 -12.75 -4.51 -30.51
CA GLU A 750 -12.16 -3.86 -29.33
C GLU A 750 -10.77 -4.44 -29.12
N VAL A 751 -9.79 -3.59 -28.80
CA VAL A 751 -8.46 -4.01 -28.33
C VAL A 751 -8.31 -3.55 -26.88
N VAL A 752 -7.90 -4.47 -26.02
CA VAL A 752 -7.59 -4.25 -24.61
C VAL A 752 -6.09 -4.48 -24.40
N LEU A 753 -5.41 -3.51 -23.83
CA LEU A 753 -3.98 -3.56 -23.50
C LEU A 753 -3.79 -3.49 -21.99
N VAL A 754 -3.03 -4.42 -21.41
CA VAL A 754 -2.63 -4.37 -19.99
C VAL A 754 -1.16 -3.97 -19.92
N VAL A 755 -0.91 -2.74 -19.48
CA VAL A 755 0.43 -2.13 -19.46
C VAL A 755 0.86 -1.87 -18.03
N GLN A 756 1.93 -2.50 -17.58
CA GLN A 756 2.50 -2.19 -16.26
C GLN A 756 2.97 -0.73 -16.22
N LYS A 757 2.66 0.00 -15.14
CA LYS A 757 3.11 1.40 -14.99
C LYS A 757 4.62 1.55 -15.10
N ALA A 758 5.34 0.52 -14.69
CA ALA A 758 6.79 0.45 -14.78
C ALA A 758 7.33 0.45 -16.23
N ILE A 759 6.55 0.00 -17.22
CA ILE A 759 6.90 0.09 -18.64
C ILE A 759 6.92 1.55 -19.09
N LEU A 760 5.86 2.31 -18.80
CA LEU A 760 5.79 3.73 -19.16
C LEU A 760 6.90 4.53 -18.46
N ARG A 761 7.15 4.28 -17.17
CA ARG A 761 8.29 4.89 -16.45
C ARG A 761 9.64 4.58 -17.09
N ALA A 762 9.88 3.32 -17.46
CA ALA A 762 11.13 2.92 -18.12
C ALA A 762 11.28 3.57 -19.51
N LEU A 763 10.15 3.84 -20.17
CA LEU A 763 10.08 4.60 -21.42
C LEU A 763 10.01 6.10 -21.20
N GLY A 764 10.23 6.66 -20.00
CA GLY A 764 10.15 8.10 -19.75
C GLY A 764 8.81 8.74 -20.14
N ALA A 765 7.73 7.97 -20.14
CA ALA A 765 6.40 8.37 -20.57
C ALA A 765 5.37 8.20 -19.44
N SER A 766 4.25 8.91 -19.56
CA SER A 766 3.06 8.77 -18.73
C SER A 766 1.90 8.19 -19.54
N ILE A 767 0.79 7.85 -18.89
CA ILE A 767 -0.41 7.37 -19.58
C ILE A 767 -0.96 8.41 -20.56
N GLU A 768 -0.74 9.71 -20.29
CA GLU A 768 -1.16 10.81 -21.16
C GLU A 768 -0.35 10.91 -22.45
N ASP A 769 0.81 10.25 -22.51
CA ASP A 769 1.67 10.28 -23.69
C ASP A 769 1.34 9.16 -24.69
N VAL A 770 0.47 8.22 -24.30
CA VAL A 770 0.09 7.07 -25.13
C VAL A 770 -0.91 7.47 -26.21
N VAL A 771 -0.65 7.07 -27.46
CA VAL A 771 -1.54 7.31 -28.60
C VAL A 771 -1.87 6.01 -29.30
N ALA A 772 -3.15 5.79 -29.62
CA ALA A 772 -3.59 4.67 -30.43
C ALA A 772 -3.96 5.14 -31.85
N LEU A 773 -3.55 4.36 -32.84
CA LEU A 773 -3.81 4.59 -34.27
C LEU A 773 -4.51 3.36 -34.85
N VAL A 774 -5.50 3.59 -35.70
CA VAL A 774 -6.13 2.55 -36.54
C VAL A 774 -5.93 2.96 -37.98
N ASP A 775 -5.26 2.12 -38.77
CA ASP A 775 -4.83 2.43 -40.14
C ASP A 775 -4.17 3.82 -40.26
N LYS A 776 -3.29 4.14 -39.30
CA LYS A 776 -2.56 5.42 -39.16
C LYS A 776 -3.41 6.65 -38.80
N VAL A 777 -4.66 6.47 -38.42
CA VAL A 777 -5.53 7.55 -37.94
C VAL A 777 -5.68 7.44 -36.42
N PRO A 778 -5.45 8.53 -35.66
CA PRO A 778 -5.59 8.49 -34.21
C PRO A 778 -7.03 8.20 -33.81
N VAL A 779 -7.19 7.29 -32.85
CA VAL A 779 -8.47 6.93 -32.26
C VAL A 779 -8.48 7.24 -30.76
N GLU A 780 -9.67 7.43 -30.21
CA GLU A 780 -9.83 7.65 -28.78
C GLU A 780 -9.44 6.39 -28.00
N LEU A 781 -8.62 6.58 -26.98
CA LEU A 781 -8.12 5.54 -26.09
C LEU A 781 -8.67 5.81 -24.70
N SER A 782 -9.48 4.90 -24.19
CA SER A 782 -9.93 4.93 -22.80
C SER A 782 -9.00 4.09 -21.93
N TRP A 783 -8.88 4.42 -20.64
CA TRP A 783 -8.04 3.66 -19.73
C TRP A 783 -8.58 3.66 -18.30
N SER A 784 -8.24 2.62 -17.54
CA SER A 784 -8.43 2.56 -16.09
C SER A 784 -7.12 2.29 -15.36
N ASP A 785 -7.01 2.80 -14.13
CA ASP A 785 -5.89 2.56 -13.22
C ASP A 785 -6.26 1.42 -12.26
N GLU A 786 -5.51 0.32 -12.32
CA GLU A 786 -5.73 -0.88 -11.51
C GLU A 786 -4.55 -1.09 -10.53
N GLY A 787 -3.90 -0.01 -10.10
CA GLY A 787 -2.80 -0.03 -9.14
C GLY A 787 -1.43 -0.18 -9.81
N THR A 788 -1.03 -1.39 -10.18
CA THR A 788 0.31 -1.65 -10.77
C THR A 788 0.34 -1.61 -12.30
N TYR A 789 -0.83 -1.62 -12.93
CA TYR A 789 -1.01 -1.58 -14.38
C TYR A 789 -2.14 -0.62 -14.79
N TYR A 790 -2.06 -0.13 -16.03
CA TYR A 790 -3.14 0.51 -16.73
C TYR A 790 -3.83 -0.50 -17.65
N VAL A 791 -5.16 -0.46 -17.74
CA VAL A 791 -5.93 -1.21 -18.73
C VAL A 791 -6.44 -0.23 -19.77
N LEU A 792 -5.89 -0.29 -20.98
CA LEU A 792 -6.23 0.60 -22.09
C LEU A 792 -7.22 -0.11 -23.02
N ARG A 793 -8.21 0.62 -23.53
CA ARG A 793 -9.24 0.09 -24.43
C ARG A 793 -9.47 1.04 -25.59
N LEU A 794 -9.47 0.49 -26.80
CA LEU A 794 -9.84 1.20 -28.02
C LEU A 794 -10.83 0.36 -28.83
N SER A 795 -11.76 1.04 -29.51
CA SER A 795 -12.75 0.42 -30.38
C SER A 795 -12.56 0.88 -31.82
N TYR A 796 -12.77 -0.03 -32.78
CA TYR A 796 -12.68 0.26 -34.22
C TYR A 796 -13.73 -0.50 -35.02
N THR A 797 -13.89 -0.17 -36.31
CA THR A 797 -14.80 -0.84 -37.23
C THR A 797 -14.03 -1.54 -38.35
N HIS A 798 -14.46 -2.73 -38.73
CA HIS A 798 -13.88 -3.44 -39.88
C HIS A 798 -14.31 -2.75 -41.19
N PRO A 799 -13.39 -2.57 -42.17
CA PRO A 799 -12.19 -3.38 -42.40
C PRO A 799 -10.88 -2.73 -41.92
N ALA A 800 -10.82 -2.22 -40.68
CA ALA A 800 -9.54 -1.91 -40.06
C ALA A 800 -8.63 -3.15 -40.07
N ASP A 801 -7.43 -2.98 -40.63
CA ASP A 801 -6.46 -4.05 -40.81
C ASP A 801 -5.27 -3.89 -39.85
N GLU A 802 -4.94 -2.65 -39.46
CA GLU A 802 -3.79 -2.33 -38.60
C GLU A 802 -4.19 -1.48 -37.38
N VAL A 803 -3.79 -1.95 -36.19
CA VAL A 803 -3.91 -1.20 -34.93
C VAL A 803 -2.51 -0.99 -34.37
N VAL A 804 -2.16 0.27 -34.07
CA VAL A 804 -0.87 0.64 -33.49
C VAL A 804 -1.10 1.37 -32.17
N ILE A 805 -0.30 1.04 -31.16
CA ILE A 805 -0.32 1.68 -29.85
C ILE A 805 1.08 2.19 -29.56
N HIS A 806 1.24 3.51 -29.60
CA HIS A 806 2.51 4.21 -29.43
C HIS A 806 2.61 4.72 -27.98
N LEU A 807 3.48 4.10 -27.19
CA LEU A 807 3.57 4.38 -25.74
C LEU A 807 4.23 5.73 -25.42
N ARG A 808 5.05 6.25 -26.34
CA ARG A 808 5.63 7.61 -26.33
C ARG A 808 4.98 8.55 -27.34
N GLY A 809 3.72 8.30 -27.71
CA GLY A 809 3.10 8.89 -28.90
C GLY A 809 3.07 10.41 -28.90
N ARG A 810 2.66 11.05 -27.79
CA ARG A 810 2.53 12.53 -27.70
C ARG A 810 3.83 13.27 -27.42
N LEU A 811 4.93 12.55 -27.15
CA LEU A 811 6.24 13.18 -27.00
C LEU A 811 6.76 13.64 -28.37
N ASP A 812 7.68 14.59 -28.35
CA ASP A 812 8.40 15.14 -29.51
C ASP A 812 9.89 14.94 -29.16
N ASP A 813 10.42 13.78 -29.53
CA ASP A 813 11.71 13.29 -29.02
C ASP A 813 12.90 14.04 -29.66
N ASP A 814 12.71 14.62 -30.84
CA ASP A 814 13.76 15.32 -31.58
C ASP A 814 13.59 16.86 -31.59
N GLY A 815 12.43 17.36 -31.16
CA GLY A 815 12.16 18.77 -30.90
C GLY A 815 11.83 19.58 -32.16
N ASP A 816 11.40 18.92 -33.23
CA ASP A 816 11.11 19.54 -34.52
C ASP A 816 9.69 20.15 -34.61
N GLY A 817 8.85 19.86 -33.62
CA GLY A 817 7.48 20.33 -33.49
C GLY A 817 6.40 19.36 -33.99
N LEU A 818 6.76 18.14 -34.39
CA LEU A 818 5.84 17.01 -34.60
C LEU A 818 5.92 16.05 -33.43
N ALA A 819 4.77 15.52 -33.01
CA ALA A 819 4.80 14.43 -32.04
C ALA A 819 5.20 13.11 -32.72
N ASN A 820 5.87 12.23 -31.98
CA ASN A 820 6.34 10.92 -32.43
C ASN A 820 5.26 10.11 -33.18
N TRP A 821 3.99 10.19 -32.75
CA TRP A 821 2.88 9.50 -33.42
C TRP A 821 2.59 10.06 -34.83
N GLU A 822 2.74 11.37 -35.04
CA GLU A 822 2.55 12.04 -36.32
C GLU A 822 3.65 11.65 -37.30
N GLU A 823 4.88 11.58 -36.80
CA GLU A 823 6.05 11.15 -37.54
C GLU A 823 5.91 9.69 -37.96
N PHE A 824 5.52 8.80 -37.04
CA PHE A 824 5.23 7.40 -37.36
C PHE A 824 4.12 7.27 -38.43
N ALA A 825 3.02 8.02 -38.30
CA ALA A 825 1.93 7.98 -39.26
C ALA A 825 2.37 8.46 -40.66
N ARG A 826 3.22 9.49 -40.72
CA ARG A 826 3.80 10.02 -41.95
C ARG A 826 4.95 9.14 -42.47
N GLY A 827 5.57 8.33 -41.63
CA GLY A 827 6.76 7.51 -41.89
C GLY A 827 8.05 8.32 -41.93
N LEU A 828 8.16 9.28 -41.00
CA LEU A 828 9.33 10.10 -40.70
C LEU A 828 10.11 9.46 -39.55
N ASP A 829 11.34 9.92 -39.31
CA ASP A 829 12.24 9.41 -38.28
C ASP A 829 12.17 10.27 -37.02
N ALA A 830 11.44 9.80 -36.00
CA ALA A 830 11.21 10.50 -34.72
C ALA A 830 12.44 10.71 -33.84
N GLN A 831 13.63 10.40 -34.34
CA GLN A 831 14.91 10.70 -33.68
C GLN A 831 15.76 11.69 -34.49
N SER A 832 15.24 12.18 -35.62
CA SER A 832 15.95 13.02 -36.56
C SER A 832 15.07 14.20 -36.96
N PRO A 833 15.38 15.43 -36.47
CA PRO A 833 14.56 16.60 -36.74
C PRO A 833 14.36 16.93 -38.22
N ASP A 834 15.16 16.32 -39.10
CA ASP A 834 15.18 16.46 -40.56
C ASP A 834 15.38 15.05 -41.15
N THR A 835 14.29 14.37 -41.50
CA THR A 835 14.31 12.97 -41.96
C THR A 835 15.07 12.80 -43.28
N ASP A 836 15.03 13.81 -44.16
CA ASP A 836 15.57 13.68 -45.52
C ASP A 836 16.91 14.40 -45.75
N GLY A 837 17.36 15.17 -44.76
CA GLY A 837 18.67 15.79 -44.68
C GLY A 837 18.82 17.07 -45.51
N ASP A 838 17.72 17.74 -45.87
CA ASP A 838 17.73 18.95 -46.69
C ASP A 838 17.90 20.27 -45.91
N LEU A 839 18.01 20.17 -44.58
CA LEU A 839 18.14 21.24 -43.58
C LEU A 839 16.84 21.97 -43.21
N TRP A 840 15.67 21.43 -43.54
CA TRP A 840 14.38 21.88 -43.04
C TRP A 840 13.79 20.89 -42.03
N PRO A 841 13.37 21.34 -40.84
CA PRO A 841 12.76 20.43 -39.88
C PRO A 841 11.45 19.84 -40.38
N ASP A 842 11.17 18.56 -40.13
CA ASP A 842 10.03 17.83 -40.71
C ASP A 842 8.67 18.49 -40.36
N GLY A 843 8.55 19.07 -39.17
CA GLY A 843 7.38 19.84 -38.73
C GLY A 843 7.09 21.10 -39.55
N THR A 844 8.09 21.60 -40.27
CA THR A 844 7.99 22.80 -41.12
C THR A 844 8.22 22.52 -42.60
N ASP A 845 8.76 21.37 -42.95
CA ASP A 845 9.05 20.96 -44.32
C ASP A 845 7.77 20.51 -45.06
N PRO A 846 7.40 21.14 -46.20
CA PRO A 846 6.34 20.64 -47.06
C PRO A 846 6.65 19.30 -47.74
N TRP A 847 7.91 18.86 -47.78
CA TRP A 847 8.39 17.66 -48.47
C TRP A 847 9.39 16.81 -47.65
N PRO A 848 9.06 16.38 -46.40
CA PRO A 848 9.97 15.82 -45.39
C PRO A 848 10.53 14.41 -45.70
N LYS A 849 10.54 14.02 -46.98
CA LYS A 849 11.01 12.72 -47.50
C LYS A 849 11.71 12.84 -48.84
N ASP A 850 11.73 14.03 -49.44
CA ASP A 850 12.30 14.26 -50.76
C ASP A 850 13.20 15.51 -50.73
N PRO A 851 14.52 15.32 -50.51
CA PRO A 851 15.47 16.41 -50.32
C PRO A 851 15.75 17.16 -51.64
N THR A 852 15.04 16.80 -52.72
CA THR A 852 15.17 17.41 -54.04
C THR A 852 14.07 18.43 -54.34
N MET A 853 13.05 18.52 -53.49
CA MET A 853 11.92 19.42 -53.67
C MET A 853 12.21 20.82 -53.13
N PRO A 854 11.79 21.89 -53.83
CA PRO A 854 12.15 23.25 -53.44
C PRO A 854 11.32 23.74 -52.25
N ASN A 855 11.98 23.95 -51.12
CA ASN A 855 11.40 24.59 -49.93
C ASN A 855 11.38 26.12 -50.09
N VAL A 856 10.17 26.70 -50.21
CA VAL A 856 9.97 28.15 -50.39
C VAL A 856 9.32 28.73 -49.12
N PRO A 857 9.99 29.63 -48.38
CA PRO A 857 9.38 30.27 -47.22
C PRO A 857 8.19 31.13 -47.64
N VAL A 858 7.03 30.90 -47.02
CA VAL A 858 5.86 31.78 -47.17
C VAL A 858 6.17 33.10 -46.47
N GLY A 859 6.54 34.12 -47.26
CA GLY A 859 6.51 35.52 -46.83
C GLY A 859 7.85 36.24 -46.66
N VAL A 860 8.71 36.28 -47.68
CA VAL A 860 9.73 37.34 -47.78
C VAL A 860 9.87 37.81 -49.24
N SER A 861 9.95 39.13 -49.41
CA SER A 861 10.01 39.84 -50.69
C SER A 861 11.23 39.49 -51.55
N ALA A 862 11.08 39.72 -52.86
CA ALA A 862 11.90 39.26 -54.00
C ALA A 862 13.41 39.65 -54.05
N GLY A 863 14.06 39.94 -52.91
CA GLY A 863 15.47 40.34 -52.84
C GLY A 863 16.47 39.24 -52.46
N ALA A 864 16.04 38.16 -51.79
CA ALA A 864 16.96 37.18 -51.19
C ALA A 864 17.18 35.88 -52.02
N VAL A 865 16.49 35.73 -53.16
CA VAL A 865 16.52 34.51 -53.99
C VAL A 865 17.86 34.32 -54.75
N ALA A 866 18.67 35.38 -54.89
CA ALA A 866 19.91 35.30 -55.65
C ALA A 866 21.09 34.67 -54.88
N THR A 867 21.06 34.66 -53.54
CA THR A 867 22.19 34.19 -52.72
C THR A 867 22.12 32.68 -52.46
N SER A 868 20.91 32.13 -52.30
CA SER A 868 20.69 30.70 -52.03
C SER A 868 20.94 29.81 -53.26
N LEU A 869 20.65 30.31 -54.47
CA LEU A 869 20.91 29.59 -55.72
C LEU A 869 22.42 29.47 -56.04
N ALA A 870 23.25 30.39 -55.52
CA ALA A 870 24.70 30.36 -55.73
C ALA A 870 25.41 29.32 -54.84
N LEU A 871 24.85 28.97 -53.68
CA LEU A 871 25.36 27.92 -52.81
C LEU A 871 24.97 26.51 -53.30
N PHE A 872 23.77 26.36 -53.84
CA PHE A 872 23.29 25.07 -54.38
C PHE A 872 24.10 24.57 -55.59
N ILE A 873 24.60 25.48 -56.45
CA ILE A 873 25.44 25.12 -57.60
C ILE A 873 26.89 24.77 -57.19
N LYS A 874 27.37 25.22 -56.02
CA LYS A 874 28.76 25.01 -55.60
C LYS A 874 29.01 23.64 -54.93
N ARG A 875 27.98 22.96 -54.42
CA ARG A 875 28.10 21.64 -53.76
C ARG A 875 28.04 20.42 -54.69
N ARG A 876 27.69 20.58 -55.98
CA ARG A 876 27.68 19.46 -56.97
C ARG A 876 29.01 19.20 -57.69
N ARG A 877 30.10 19.85 -57.27
CA ARG A 877 31.47 19.55 -57.70
C ARG A 877 32.40 19.53 -56.49
N GLY A 878 32.29 18.48 -55.69
CA GLY A 878 33.18 18.11 -54.60
C GLY A 878 33.11 16.61 -54.45
#